data_AF-A0A1U9NJH1-F1
#
_entry.id   AF-A0A1U9NJH1-F1
#
_cell.length_a   1.000
_cell.length_b   1.000
_cell.length_c   1.000
_cell.angle_alpha   90.00
_cell.angle_beta   90.00
_cell.angle_gamma   90.00
#
_symmetry.space_group_name_H-M   'P 1'
#
loop_
_entity.id
_entity.type
_entity.pdbx_description
1 polymer ?
#
loop_
_entity_poly.entity_id
_entity_poly.type
_entity_poly.pdbx_seq_one_letter_code
_entity_poly.pdbx_strand_id
1 'polypeptide(L)'
;MKRLVSFGRSFYKLTGIVFSACLLTIVASGLADTQTGLVGLWDFDDPAYLTKAAIGNDLSLVGSHSATVGIDASDGAVSIGVGSHYIADHDIAPAVGEGYVNEWSLLVDFKYPTLGWISFFQTNSSNGNDGDCFVRGGGGIPGSLGVSATGYTSMPTATETWYRMVVTVDNGSFYRIYVNGDLWLDGSVQSIDGRFSLDPVLLLFADENGEDNQIDVSTVAIYDRPLTASDVADLKGPLGMDVDQQPTVLTKPFLQSVKEDGITVMWELSGQADCSVDYGLDTSYGNSAVCSNETSGAGSYIYKAEIGGLEADTTYHFRVTAGEETLEDQTFTTAPIGFANFSFGVWSDSQGSSSATIPMMQHMAASGVDFGVACGDMAENGGNYGSVKAYFLDRVVKYLGSVVPFTVAWGNHDNYGNAMIKKYTDAGPGNYSFDYAGCHFICIDDAYRSNYSWIENDLQAAVADNARYIFVFVHRPPYCERWIDGDSAFRTYLVPLFEQYGVDACFSGHTHEYERGFSNGVYYCITGGGSWLDHGEPVVYDWSHMTVGGAHDLASGINGGLVNEYVRIDVDEYGFTASIVPFYSDGTYRPGIDETFSKTDPLADINDDGSVDLSDMARLAENWLAPCTDCAGADVNGDDSVDMDDLAIIAGSWMWQQ
;
A
#
# COMPACT_ATOMS: atom_id res chain seq x y z
N MET A 1 43.97 -41.16 2.23
CA MET A 1 42.71 -40.72 2.90
C MET A 1 42.37 -39.24 2.74
N LYS A 2 43.21 -38.38 2.14
CA LYS A 2 42.85 -36.97 1.80
C LYS A 2 42.40 -36.73 0.35
N ARG A 3 42.26 -37.79 -0.47
CA ARG A 3 41.82 -37.73 -1.88
C ARG A 3 40.42 -38.32 -2.15
N LEU A 4 39.71 -38.75 -1.09
CA LEU A 4 38.37 -39.34 -1.17
C LEU A 4 37.26 -38.43 -0.59
N VAL A 5 37.63 -37.26 -0.05
CA VAL A 5 36.68 -36.31 0.57
C VAL A 5 36.24 -35.21 -0.41
N SER A 6 37.04 -34.88 -1.44
CA SER A 6 36.62 -33.91 -2.47
C SER A 6 35.62 -34.47 -3.47
N PHE A 7 35.59 -35.80 -3.67
CA PHE A 7 34.64 -36.45 -4.59
C PHE A 7 33.23 -36.64 -3.99
N GLY A 8 33.09 -36.55 -2.66
CA GLY A 8 31.81 -36.69 -1.96
C GLY A 8 31.06 -35.38 -1.72
N ARG A 9 31.72 -34.22 -1.87
CA ARG A 9 31.12 -32.89 -1.65
C ARG A 9 30.41 -32.34 -2.89
N SER A 10 30.98 -32.53 -4.08
CA SER A 10 30.27 -32.25 -5.36
C SER A 10 29.03 -33.14 -5.57
N PHE A 11 28.90 -34.24 -4.82
CA PHE A 11 27.78 -35.18 -4.96
C PHE A 11 26.48 -34.66 -4.33
N TYR A 12 26.52 -33.69 -3.40
CA TYR A 12 25.32 -33.15 -2.74
C TYR A 12 24.68 -31.95 -3.48
N LYS A 13 25.44 -31.20 -4.29
CA LYS A 13 24.88 -30.15 -5.17
C LYS A 13 24.41 -30.70 -6.53
N LEU A 14 24.95 -31.83 -6.97
CA LEU A 14 24.37 -32.57 -8.10
C LEU A 14 23.04 -33.28 -7.75
N THR A 15 22.70 -33.46 -6.47
CA THR A 15 21.48 -34.21 -6.06
C THR A 15 20.17 -33.43 -6.14
N GLY A 16 20.20 -32.16 -6.54
CA GLY A 16 19.03 -31.50 -7.14
C GLY A 16 18.72 -32.03 -8.56
N ILE A 17 19.62 -32.83 -9.14
CA ILE A 17 19.55 -33.39 -10.49
C ILE A 17 19.76 -34.92 -10.44
N VAL A 18 18.74 -35.66 -9.95
CA VAL A 18 18.55 -37.13 -10.01
C VAL A 18 18.77 -37.90 -8.69
N PHE A 19 17.70 -38.64 -8.32
CA PHE A 19 17.44 -39.31 -7.05
C PHE A 19 18.29 -40.55 -6.72
N SER A 20 18.35 -40.83 -5.41
CA SER A 20 18.82 -42.09 -4.83
C SER A 20 17.87 -43.26 -5.16
N ALA A 21 18.45 -44.40 -5.50
CA ALA A 21 17.72 -45.60 -5.94
C ALA A 21 16.95 -46.27 -4.80
N CYS A 22 15.62 -46.21 -4.83
CA CYS A 22 14.73 -47.36 -4.70
C CYS A 22 13.24 -46.99 -4.85
N LEU A 23 12.59 -47.67 -5.81
CA LEU A 23 11.15 -47.82 -6.05
C LEU A 23 10.37 -46.72 -6.83
N LEU A 24 9.80 -47.20 -7.94
CA LEU A 24 8.66 -46.72 -8.73
C LEU A 24 8.85 -45.55 -9.71
N THR A 25 9.07 -45.97 -10.96
CA THR A 25 8.73 -45.35 -12.25
C THR A 25 7.60 -44.31 -12.23
N ILE A 26 7.92 -43.09 -12.66
CA ILE A 26 7.22 -42.14 -13.56
C ILE A 26 7.70 -40.73 -13.13
N VAL A 27 8.80 -40.21 -13.70
CA VAL A 27 9.16 -38.78 -13.96
C VAL A 27 10.61 -38.82 -14.49
N ALA A 28 10.82 -38.95 -15.80
CA ALA A 28 12.19 -38.98 -16.36
C ALA A 28 12.36 -38.12 -17.62
N SER A 29 11.34 -37.34 -18.01
CA SER A 29 11.35 -36.56 -19.24
C SER A 29 11.67 -35.07 -19.10
N GLY A 30 11.59 -34.47 -17.90
CA GLY A 30 11.87 -33.04 -17.68
C GLY A 30 13.32 -32.72 -17.30
N LEU A 31 13.92 -33.51 -16.39
CA LEU A 31 15.27 -33.25 -15.83
C LEU A 31 16.45 -33.39 -16.80
N ALA A 32 16.23 -33.91 -18.02
CA ALA A 32 17.28 -34.02 -19.03
C ALA A 32 17.49 -32.72 -19.83
N ASP A 33 16.55 -31.77 -19.78
CA ASP A 33 16.50 -30.61 -20.69
C ASP A 33 17.30 -29.39 -20.16
N THR A 34 17.39 -29.22 -18.84
CA THR A 34 18.06 -28.06 -18.22
C THR A 34 19.59 -28.09 -18.29
N GLN A 35 20.22 -29.23 -18.58
CA GLN A 35 21.67 -29.29 -18.86
C GLN A 35 22.00 -29.03 -20.33
N THR A 36 21.00 -29.08 -21.22
CA THR A 36 21.21 -28.80 -22.64
C THR A 36 21.68 -27.36 -22.80
N GLY A 37 22.86 -27.19 -23.39
CA GLY A 37 23.44 -25.89 -23.67
C GLY A 37 24.23 -25.23 -22.54
N LEU A 38 24.41 -25.88 -21.38
CA LEU A 38 25.26 -25.37 -20.31
C LEU A 38 26.74 -25.41 -20.72
N VAL A 39 27.39 -24.25 -20.81
CA VAL A 39 28.79 -24.12 -21.28
C VAL A 39 29.76 -23.57 -20.23
N GLY A 40 29.26 -22.92 -19.18
CA GLY A 40 30.06 -22.46 -18.04
C GLY A 40 29.34 -22.61 -16.71
N LEU A 41 30.05 -23.03 -15.66
CA LEU A 41 29.55 -23.16 -14.29
C LEU A 41 30.65 -22.88 -13.26
N TRP A 42 30.37 -21.99 -12.32
CA TRP A 42 31.23 -21.63 -11.20
C TRP A 42 30.42 -21.64 -9.89
N ASP A 43 30.85 -22.46 -8.92
CA ASP A 43 30.11 -22.74 -7.67
C ASP A 43 30.73 -22.11 -6.42
N PHE A 44 31.90 -21.47 -6.55
CA PHE A 44 32.65 -20.78 -5.49
C PHE A 44 32.83 -21.57 -4.17
N ASP A 45 32.71 -22.90 -4.20
CA ASP A 45 32.71 -23.75 -2.99
C ASP A 45 34.10 -23.99 -2.41
N ASP A 46 35.15 -23.85 -3.22
CA ASP A 46 36.53 -24.00 -2.78
C ASP A 46 37.13 -22.63 -2.42
N PRO A 47 37.21 -22.28 -1.12
CA PRO A 47 37.71 -20.98 -0.69
C PRO A 47 39.18 -20.73 -1.06
N ALA A 48 39.92 -21.76 -1.50
CA ALA A 48 41.28 -21.60 -2.00
C ALA A 48 41.35 -21.29 -3.50
N TYR A 49 40.27 -21.50 -4.27
CA TYR A 49 40.25 -21.43 -5.73
C TYR A 49 38.94 -20.86 -6.28
N LEU A 50 38.61 -19.62 -5.89
CA LEU A 50 37.36 -18.94 -6.24
C LEU A 50 37.20 -18.58 -7.74
N THR A 51 38.21 -18.79 -8.59
CA THR A 51 38.07 -18.59 -10.04
C THR A 51 37.83 -19.88 -10.81
N LYS A 52 37.88 -21.03 -10.13
CA LYS A 52 37.91 -22.33 -10.80
C LYS A 52 36.53 -22.70 -11.35
N ALA A 53 36.49 -23.14 -12.59
CA ALA A 53 35.27 -23.65 -13.21
C ALA A 53 34.98 -25.09 -12.81
N ALA A 54 33.69 -25.38 -12.57
CA ALA A 54 33.17 -26.73 -12.54
C ALA A 54 32.92 -27.24 -13.98
N ILE A 55 32.47 -26.35 -14.88
CA ILE A 55 32.28 -26.58 -16.32
C ILE A 55 32.78 -25.33 -17.05
N GLY A 56 33.48 -25.51 -18.18
CA GLY A 56 34.02 -24.40 -18.97
C GLY A 56 35.41 -23.95 -18.51
N ASN A 57 35.76 -22.70 -18.82
CA ASN A 57 37.06 -22.10 -18.52
C ASN A 57 37.10 -21.45 -17.14
N ASP A 58 38.26 -21.52 -16.47
CA ASP A 58 38.50 -20.78 -15.22
C ASP A 58 38.36 -19.26 -15.46
N LEU A 59 37.73 -18.56 -14.52
CA LEU A 59 37.63 -17.10 -14.54
C LEU A 59 39.00 -16.45 -14.38
N SER A 60 39.18 -15.27 -14.98
CA SER A 60 40.31 -14.39 -14.65
C SER A 60 39.83 -13.23 -13.77
N LEU A 61 40.47 -13.04 -12.61
CA LEU A 61 40.13 -11.97 -11.68
C LEU A 61 40.87 -10.67 -12.04
N VAL A 62 40.14 -9.56 -12.06
CA VAL A 62 40.67 -8.21 -11.94
C VAL A 62 40.26 -7.66 -10.57
N GLY A 63 41.20 -7.03 -9.85
CA GLY A 63 40.93 -6.49 -8.51
C GLY A 63 41.08 -7.53 -7.40
N SER A 64 40.09 -7.62 -6.52
CA SER A 64 40.11 -8.47 -5.32
C SER A 64 38.80 -9.19 -5.07
N HIS A 65 38.88 -10.34 -4.42
CA HIS A 65 37.72 -11.12 -3.97
C HIS A 65 38.02 -11.77 -2.62
N SER A 66 37.00 -12.29 -1.95
CA SER A 66 37.19 -13.07 -0.73
C SER A 66 36.15 -14.16 -0.61
N ALA A 67 36.51 -15.29 0.00
CA ALA A 67 35.55 -16.35 0.28
C ALA A 67 34.61 -15.90 1.41
N THR A 68 33.33 -16.19 1.27
CA THR A 68 32.30 -15.98 2.29
C THR A 68 31.40 -17.21 2.40
N VAL A 69 30.52 -17.22 3.41
CA VAL A 69 29.48 -18.25 3.53
C VAL A 69 28.41 -17.95 2.48
N GLY A 70 27.99 -18.99 1.76
CA GLY A 70 26.96 -18.89 0.74
C GLY A 70 25.55 -18.91 1.31
N ILE A 71 24.67 -19.63 0.61
CA ILE A 71 23.24 -19.74 0.90
C ILE A 71 23.00 -20.30 2.30
N ASP A 72 23.81 -21.28 2.72
CA ASP A 72 23.86 -21.77 4.08
C ASP A 72 25.30 -22.10 4.51
N ALA A 73 25.48 -22.58 5.74
CA ALA A 73 26.80 -22.91 6.30
C ALA A 73 27.54 -24.06 5.59
N SER A 74 26.87 -24.79 4.70
CA SER A 74 27.45 -25.87 3.87
C SER A 74 27.79 -25.41 2.45
N ASP A 75 27.36 -24.21 2.07
CA ASP A 75 27.54 -23.58 0.77
C ASP A 75 28.69 -22.54 0.81
N GLY A 76 29.61 -22.59 -0.15
CA GLY A 76 30.62 -21.55 -0.32
C GLY A 76 30.13 -20.45 -1.26
N ALA A 77 30.63 -19.23 -1.05
CA ALA A 77 30.39 -18.11 -1.95
C ALA A 77 31.62 -17.22 -2.07
N VAL A 78 31.60 -16.34 -3.05
CA VAL A 78 32.56 -15.26 -3.19
C VAL A 78 31.91 -13.92 -2.90
N SER A 79 32.61 -13.08 -2.14
CA SER A 79 32.31 -11.67 -2.00
C SER A 79 33.24 -10.86 -2.90
N ILE A 80 32.65 -10.03 -3.76
CA ILE A 80 33.34 -9.16 -4.73
C ILE A 80 32.65 -7.79 -4.71
N GLY A 81 33.40 -6.72 -5.01
CA GLY A 81 32.86 -5.37 -5.00
C GLY A 81 33.83 -4.38 -5.63
N VAL A 82 33.62 -3.10 -5.34
CA VAL A 82 34.15 -1.97 -6.09
C VAL A 82 35.59 -2.12 -6.59
N GLY A 83 35.76 -1.96 -7.90
CA GLY A 83 37.04 -2.07 -8.61
C GLY A 83 37.47 -3.52 -8.90
N SER A 84 36.58 -4.49 -8.74
CA SER A 84 36.88 -5.91 -8.94
C SER A 84 35.82 -6.60 -9.80
N HIS A 85 36.24 -7.40 -10.76
CA HIS A 85 35.36 -8.15 -11.65
C HIS A 85 36.02 -9.43 -12.15
N TYR A 86 35.23 -10.33 -12.73
CA TYR A 86 35.75 -11.49 -13.44
C TYR A 86 35.64 -11.33 -14.95
N ILE A 87 36.60 -11.93 -15.64
CA ILE A 87 36.62 -12.10 -17.09
C ILE A 87 36.27 -13.57 -17.34
N ALA A 88 35.16 -13.81 -18.03
CA ALA A 88 34.66 -15.13 -18.39
C ALA A 88 34.79 -15.36 -19.91
N ASP A 89 35.69 -16.26 -20.30
CA ASP A 89 35.79 -16.76 -21.67
C ASP A 89 34.78 -17.91 -21.85
N HIS A 90 33.66 -17.61 -22.52
CA HIS A 90 32.46 -18.46 -22.50
C HIS A 90 32.41 -19.49 -23.63
N ASP A 91 33.32 -19.45 -24.62
CA ASP A 91 33.42 -20.40 -25.74
C ASP A 91 32.13 -20.58 -26.60
N ILE A 92 31.21 -19.61 -26.58
CA ILE A 92 30.00 -19.64 -27.43
C ILE A 92 30.32 -19.00 -28.78
N ALA A 93 30.03 -19.72 -29.86
CA ALA A 93 30.21 -19.21 -31.21
C ALA A 93 28.94 -18.46 -31.69
N PRO A 94 29.07 -17.30 -32.37
CA PRO A 94 27.94 -16.65 -33.04
C PRO A 94 27.24 -17.57 -34.04
N ALA A 95 25.93 -17.38 -34.22
CA ALA A 95 25.19 -18.10 -35.24
C ALA A 95 25.69 -17.74 -36.65
N VAL A 96 25.42 -18.62 -37.63
CA VAL A 96 25.90 -18.42 -39.01
C VAL A 96 25.31 -17.13 -39.59
N GLY A 97 26.18 -16.13 -39.80
CA GLY A 97 25.81 -14.84 -40.38
C GLY A 97 25.71 -13.69 -39.38
N GLU A 98 25.88 -13.97 -38.08
CA GLU A 98 25.92 -12.96 -37.01
C GLU A 98 27.36 -12.57 -36.65
N GLY A 99 27.53 -11.34 -36.18
CA GLY A 99 28.82 -10.82 -35.70
C GLY A 99 29.13 -11.21 -34.25
N TYR A 100 28.10 -11.34 -33.41
CA TYR A 100 28.19 -11.63 -31.98
C TYR A 100 27.18 -12.71 -31.58
N VAL A 101 27.24 -13.18 -30.32
CA VAL A 101 26.27 -14.17 -29.82
C VAL A 101 24.99 -13.46 -29.39
N ASN A 102 23.87 -13.77 -30.05
CA ASN A 102 22.57 -13.13 -29.81
C ASN A 102 21.58 -13.96 -28.98
N GLU A 103 21.90 -15.23 -28.75
CA GLU A 103 21.07 -16.21 -28.05
C GLU A 103 21.87 -16.81 -26.89
N TRP A 104 21.48 -16.53 -25.65
CA TRP A 104 22.21 -16.99 -24.47
C TRP A 104 21.38 -16.83 -23.18
N SER A 105 21.81 -17.48 -22.11
CA SER A 105 21.28 -17.23 -20.75
C SER A 105 22.37 -17.19 -19.70
N LEU A 106 22.20 -16.33 -18.69
CA LEU A 106 23.09 -16.21 -17.53
C LEU A 106 22.30 -16.38 -16.24
N LEU A 107 22.74 -17.32 -15.40
CA LEU A 107 22.23 -17.54 -14.05
C LEU A 107 23.23 -16.99 -13.04
N VAL A 108 22.72 -16.27 -12.03
CA VAL A 108 23.50 -15.80 -10.89
C VAL A 108 22.71 -16.05 -9.60
N ASP A 109 23.29 -16.80 -8.67
CA ASP A 109 22.81 -16.89 -7.28
C ASP A 109 23.52 -15.82 -6.46
N PHE A 110 22.78 -14.85 -5.93
CA PHE A 110 23.35 -13.64 -5.33
C PHE A 110 22.63 -13.16 -4.06
N LYS A 111 23.36 -12.38 -3.27
CA LYS A 111 22.91 -11.60 -2.12
C LYS A 111 23.74 -10.32 -2.06
N TYR A 112 23.21 -9.23 -1.52
CA TYR A 112 23.99 -8.01 -1.31
C TYR A 112 23.70 -7.37 0.06
N PRO A 113 24.72 -6.82 0.74
CA PRO A 113 24.58 -6.33 2.11
C PRO A 113 23.99 -4.92 2.22
N THR A 114 24.12 -4.11 1.17
CA THR A 114 23.63 -2.72 1.17
C THR A 114 23.04 -2.41 -0.20
N LEU A 115 21.88 -1.78 -0.20
CA LEU A 115 21.22 -1.35 -1.43
C LEU A 115 22.05 -0.24 -2.10
N GLY A 116 22.41 -0.45 -3.37
CA GLY A 116 23.20 0.45 -4.18
C GLY A 116 23.22 -0.03 -5.63
N TRP A 117 23.86 0.72 -6.53
CA TRP A 117 24.13 0.24 -7.88
C TRP A 117 25.15 -0.90 -7.83
N ILE A 118 24.76 -2.08 -8.32
CA ILE A 118 25.57 -3.30 -8.33
C ILE A 118 25.44 -3.94 -9.71
N SER A 119 26.50 -3.89 -10.52
CA SER A 119 26.53 -4.56 -11.82
C SER A 119 26.59 -6.08 -11.67
N PHE A 120 25.80 -6.80 -12.47
CA PHE A 120 25.89 -8.26 -12.62
C PHE A 120 26.84 -8.66 -13.74
N PHE A 121 26.77 -7.97 -14.88
CA PHE A 121 27.61 -8.26 -16.02
C PHE A 121 27.68 -7.09 -17.01
N GLN A 122 28.68 -7.16 -17.86
CA GLN A 122 28.89 -6.25 -18.98
C GLN A 122 29.40 -7.02 -20.19
N THR A 123 28.75 -6.84 -21.33
CA THR A 123 29.04 -7.50 -22.60
C THR A 123 30.19 -6.84 -23.35
N ASN A 124 30.49 -5.56 -23.06
CA ASN A 124 31.65 -4.88 -23.64
C ASN A 124 32.94 -5.34 -22.96
N SER A 125 33.68 -6.19 -23.65
CA SER A 125 34.94 -6.77 -23.18
C SER A 125 36.03 -5.75 -22.80
N SER A 126 35.92 -4.49 -23.23
CA SER A 126 36.88 -3.43 -22.89
C SER A 126 36.62 -2.73 -21.55
N ASN A 127 35.52 -3.05 -20.87
CA ASN A 127 35.00 -2.29 -19.72
C ASN A 127 34.94 -0.78 -20.00
N GLY A 128 34.44 -0.41 -21.18
CA GLY A 128 34.53 0.96 -21.72
C GLY A 128 33.21 1.75 -21.68
N ASN A 129 32.15 1.16 -21.15
CA ASN A 129 30.80 1.72 -21.03
C ASN A 129 30.06 1.08 -19.86
N ASP A 130 28.88 1.62 -19.58
CA ASP A 130 27.96 1.19 -18.51
C ASP A 130 27.64 -0.32 -18.54
N GLY A 131 27.56 -0.94 -17.36
CA GLY A 131 27.13 -2.33 -17.18
C GLY A 131 25.76 -2.65 -17.80
N ASP A 132 25.47 -3.92 -18.06
CA ASP A 132 24.31 -4.32 -18.87
C ASP A 132 23.16 -4.90 -18.05
N CYS A 133 23.34 -5.10 -16.75
CA CYS A 133 22.28 -5.44 -15.81
C CYS A 133 22.73 -5.08 -14.40
N PHE A 134 21.89 -4.38 -13.64
CA PHE A 134 22.21 -3.93 -12.30
C PHE A 134 21.16 -4.35 -11.27
N VAL A 135 21.55 -4.38 -10.00
CA VAL A 135 20.64 -3.95 -8.92
C VAL A 135 20.60 -2.43 -8.95
N ARG A 136 19.40 -1.86 -9.08
CA ARG A 136 19.17 -0.42 -8.99
C ARG A 136 19.20 0.01 -7.53
N GLY A 137 19.99 1.03 -7.18
CA GLY A 137 20.00 1.56 -5.82
C GLY A 137 20.11 3.09 -5.74
N GLY A 138 19.57 3.67 -4.65
CA GLY A 138 19.64 5.10 -4.33
C GLY A 138 18.29 5.84 -4.38
N GLY A 139 18.20 6.99 -3.72
CA GLY A 139 17.08 7.94 -3.87
C GLY A 139 15.70 7.47 -3.38
N GLY A 140 15.63 6.49 -2.48
CA GLY A 140 14.36 5.91 -2.00
C GLY A 140 13.72 4.90 -2.96
N ILE A 141 14.45 4.50 -4.02
CA ILE A 141 13.99 3.53 -5.01
C ILE A 141 14.35 2.11 -4.54
N PRO A 142 13.43 1.13 -4.62
CA PRO A 142 13.68 -0.22 -4.15
C PRO A 142 14.55 -1.04 -5.15
N GLY A 143 15.24 -2.06 -4.66
CA GLY A 143 16.30 -2.83 -5.35
C GLY A 143 15.84 -3.67 -6.54
N SER A 144 15.50 -3.03 -7.64
CA SER A 144 14.97 -3.66 -8.86
C SER A 144 16.09 -4.00 -9.85
N LEU A 145 15.95 -5.09 -10.62
CA LEU A 145 16.99 -5.64 -11.47
C LEU A 145 16.83 -5.19 -12.94
N GLY A 146 17.91 -4.83 -13.62
CA GLY A 146 17.90 -4.48 -15.04
C GLY A 146 18.70 -3.20 -15.36
N VAL A 147 18.40 -2.59 -16.50
CA VAL A 147 19.00 -1.31 -16.93
C VAL A 147 17.97 -0.52 -17.75
N SER A 148 18.16 0.79 -17.90
CA SER A 148 17.20 1.66 -18.62
C SER A 148 16.79 1.16 -20.01
N ALA A 149 17.72 0.52 -20.73
CA ALA A 149 17.47 -0.01 -22.07
C ALA A 149 16.55 -1.25 -22.09
N THR A 150 16.55 -2.05 -21.03
CA THR A 150 15.71 -3.27 -20.89
C THR A 150 14.44 -3.00 -20.11
N GLY A 151 14.46 -1.97 -19.26
CA GLY A 151 13.52 -1.82 -18.15
C GLY A 151 14.07 -2.47 -16.87
N TYR A 152 13.33 -2.32 -15.78
CA TYR A 152 13.65 -2.89 -14.47
C TYR A 152 12.55 -3.85 -14.02
N THR A 153 12.90 -4.85 -13.22
CA THR A 153 11.95 -5.81 -12.66
C THR A 153 10.82 -5.12 -11.92
N SER A 154 9.61 -5.71 -12.00
CA SER A 154 8.43 -5.22 -11.30
C SER A 154 8.51 -5.42 -9.78
N MET A 155 9.29 -6.41 -9.34
CA MET A 155 9.57 -6.74 -7.95
C MET A 155 10.95 -6.26 -7.52
N PRO A 156 11.08 -5.73 -6.29
CA PRO A 156 12.37 -5.44 -5.71
C PRO A 156 12.97 -6.67 -5.03
N THR A 157 14.29 -6.72 -5.05
CA THR A 157 15.08 -7.59 -4.18
C THR A 157 15.37 -6.86 -2.86
N ALA A 158 15.57 -7.63 -1.80
CA ALA A 158 15.93 -7.14 -0.47
C ALA A 158 17.42 -7.36 -0.18
N THR A 159 18.01 -6.53 0.67
CA THR A 159 19.36 -6.77 1.19
C THR A 159 19.38 -8.03 2.05
N GLU A 160 20.55 -8.66 2.15
CA GLU A 160 20.78 -9.87 2.96
C GLU A 160 19.88 -11.08 2.63
N THR A 161 19.24 -11.08 1.45
CA THR A 161 18.42 -12.20 0.96
C THR A 161 19.05 -12.84 -0.27
N TRP A 162 19.08 -14.18 -0.32
CA TRP A 162 19.58 -14.93 -1.47
C TRP A 162 18.52 -15.07 -2.55
N TYR A 163 18.90 -14.78 -3.80
CA TYR A 163 18.05 -14.92 -4.98
C TYR A 163 18.79 -15.68 -6.07
N ARG A 164 18.05 -16.42 -6.90
CA ARG A 164 18.53 -16.90 -8.19
C ARG A 164 17.98 -16.02 -9.29
N MET A 165 18.83 -15.26 -9.96
CA MET A 165 18.46 -14.53 -11.17
C MET A 165 18.82 -15.37 -12.40
N VAL A 166 17.92 -15.41 -13.39
CA VAL A 166 18.22 -15.93 -14.73
C VAL A 166 17.87 -14.86 -15.77
N VAL A 167 18.87 -14.35 -16.47
CA VAL A 167 18.70 -13.51 -17.66
C VAL A 167 18.69 -14.42 -18.88
N THR A 168 17.65 -14.34 -19.71
CA THR A 168 17.54 -15.10 -20.97
C THR A 168 17.31 -14.13 -22.13
N VAL A 169 18.12 -14.28 -23.17
CA VAL A 169 18.25 -13.31 -24.26
C VAL A 169 18.13 -14.02 -25.60
N ASP A 170 17.26 -13.47 -26.45
CA ASP A 170 17.14 -13.74 -27.88
C ASP A 170 16.99 -12.37 -28.55
N ASN A 171 18.12 -11.76 -28.91
CA ASN A 171 18.14 -10.41 -29.47
C ASN A 171 17.34 -10.38 -30.78
N GLY A 172 16.46 -9.39 -30.93
CA GLY A 172 15.46 -9.31 -32.00
C GLY A 172 14.11 -9.92 -31.61
N SER A 173 14.04 -10.71 -30.54
CA SER A 173 12.83 -11.37 -30.08
C SER A 173 12.43 -10.98 -28.65
N PHE A 174 13.29 -11.19 -27.65
CA PHE A 174 12.99 -10.88 -26.24
C PHE A 174 14.25 -10.69 -25.37
N TYR A 175 14.08 -10.01 -24.25
CA TYR A 175 15.01 -9.95 -23.13
C TYR A 175 14.22 -10.17 -21.84
N ARG A 176 14.55 -11.20 -21.05
CA ARG A 176 13.78 -11.52 -19.85
C ARG A 176 14.66 -11.75 -18.64
N ILE A 177 14.16 -11.34 -17.47
CA ILE A 177 14.75 -11.66 -16.19
C ILE A 177 13.74 -12.46 -15.38
N TYR A 178 14.17 -13.65 -14.97
CA TYR A 178 13.48 -14.49 -14.01
C TYR A 178 14.19 -14.40 -12.67
N VAL A 179 13.45 -14.44 -11.59
CA VAL A 179 13.99 -14.53 -10.23
C VAL A 179 13.29 -15.68 -9.53
N ASN A 180 14.07 -16.60 -8.98
CA ASN A 180 13.58 -17.74 -8.22
C ASN A 180 12.61 -18.66 -9.01
N GLY A 181 12.69 -18.65 -10.34
CA GLY A 181 11.81 -19.40 -11.23
C GLY A 181 10.73 -18.56 -11.90
N ASP A 182 10.39 -17.41 -11.32
CA ASP A 182 9.28 -16.55 -11.79
C ASP A 182 9.75 -15.43 -12.71
N LEU A 183 8.95 -15.09 -13.72
CA LEU A 183 9.23 -13.99 -14.64
C LEU A 183 9.01 -12.64 -13.94
N TRP A 184 10.09 -11.89 -13.68
CA TRP A 184 10.04 -10.58 -13.02
C TRP A 184 10.21 -9.40 -13.99
N LEU A 185 10.79 -9.64 -15.17
CA LEU A 185 10.89 -8.65 -16.24
C LEU A 185 10.68 -9.33 -17.60
N ASP A 186 9.66 -8.87 -18.33
CA ASP A 186 9.57 -9.03 -19.80
C ASP A 186 10.00 -7.69 -20.41
N GLY A 187 11.30 -7.61 -20.75
CA GLY A 187 11.97 -6.36 -21.05
C GLY A 187 11.79 -5.91 -22.50
N SER A 188 12.28 -4.70 -22.77
CA SER A 188 12.32 -4.18 -24.14
C SER A 188 13.22 -5.05 -25.03
N VAL A 189 12.74 -5.36 -26.24
CA VAL A 189 13.49 -6.15 -27.23
C VAL A 189 14.76 -5.41 -27.63
N GLN A 190 15.89 -6.11 -27.59
CA GLN A 190 17.20 -5.57 -27.95
C GLN A 190 17.57 -5.92 -29.39
N SER A 191 18.44 -5.13 -30.01
CA SER A 191 18.86 -5.33 -31.41
C SER A 191 19.88 -6.47 -31.55
N ILE A 192 19.78 -7.24 -32.64
CA ILE A 192 20.82 -8.19 -33.08
C ILE A 192 22.15 -7.46 -33.27
N ASP A 193 23.25 -8.08 -32.84
CA ASP A 193 24.61 -7.55 -32.86
C ASP A 193 24.74 -6.16 -32.19
N GLY A 194 23.94 -5.93 -31.14
CA GLY A 194 23.89 -4.70 -30.35
C GLY A 194 24.53 -4.82 -28.97
N ARG A 195 24.16 -3.91 -28.06
CA ARG A 195 24.70 -3.84 -26.68
C ARG A 195 24.55 -5.16 -25.90
N PHE A 196 23.47 -5.90 -26.11
CA PHE A 196 23.17 -7.12 -25.34
C PHE A 196 23.58 -8.42 -26.06
N SER A 197 24.36 -8.32 -27.13
CA SER A 197 25.02 -9.46 -27.76
C SER A 197 26.37 -9.72 -27.08
N LEU A 198 26.79 -10.97 -26.93
CA LEU A 198 28.06 -11.27 -26.27
C LEU A 198 29.25 -11.13 -27.25
N ASP A 199 30.24 -10.35 -26.84
CA ASP A 199 31.64 -10.52 -27.24
C ASP A 199 32.14 -11.91 -26.80
N PRO A 200 33.26 -12.44 -27.34
CA PRO A 200 33.85 -13.72 -26.89
C PRO A 200 34.19 -13.79 -25.38
N VAL A 201 34.16 -12.65 -24.70
CA VAL A 201 34.42 -12.50 -23.28
C VAL A 201 33.27 -11.73 -22.66
N LEU A 202 32.73 -12.29 -21.57
CA LEU A 202 31.76 -11.63 -20.70
C LEU A 202 32.46 -11.13 -19.44
N LEU A 203 32.24 -9.88 -19.06
CA LEU A 203 32.70 -9.37 -17.78
C LEU A 203 31.61 -9.59 -16.73
N LEU A 204 31.91 -10.29 -15.65
CA LEU A 204 30.98 -10.49 -14.54
C LEU A 204 31.31 -9.51 -13.41
N PHE A 205 30.29 -8.83 -12.91
CA PHE A 205 30.38 -7.83 -11.84
C PHE A 205 31.26 -6.63 -12.19
N ALA A 206 31.36 -6.28 -13.47
CA ALA A 206 32.13 -5.15 -13.96
C ALA A 206 31.24 -3.93 -14.21
N ASP A 207 31.77 -2.77 -13.85
CA ASP A 207 31.31 -1.47 -14.29
C ASP A 207 32.53 -0.55 -14.47
N GLU A 208 32.46 0.41 -15.37
CA GLU A 208 33.57 1.29 -15.74
C GLU A 208 33.72 2.50 -14.80
N ASN A 209 32.63 2.86 -14.10
CA ASN A 209 32.54 4.09 -13.35
C ASN A 209 32.36 3.90 -11.82
N GLY A 210 32.23 2.65 -11.36
CA GLY A 210 32.20 2.26 -9.95
C GLY A 210 30.81 1.89 -9.43
N GLU A 211 29.89 1.56 -10.34
CA GLU A 211 28.55 1.03 -10.03
C GLU A 211 28.58 -0.50 -9.75
N ASP A 212 29.66 -0.95 -9.11
CA ASP A 212 30.00 -2.33 -8.76
C ASP A 212 30.09 -2.51 -7.23
N ASN A 213 29.09 -2.01 -6.49
CA ASN A 213 29.00 -2.22 -5.04
C ASN A 213 29.04 -3.71 -4.66
N GLN A 214 29.35 -3.98 -3.39
CA GLN A 214 29.58 -5.35 -2.91
C GLN A 214 28.40 -6.29 -3.18
N ILE A 215 28.72 -7.48 -3.70
CA ILE A 215 27.80 -8.59 -3.94
C ILE A 215 28.45 -9.90 -3.46
N ASP A 216 27.64 -10.74 -2.81
CA ASP A 216 27.97 -12.11 -2.45
C ASP A 216 27.33 -13.05 -3.49
N VAL A 217 28.12 -13.97 -4.05
CA VAL A 217 27.72 -14.82 -5.17
C VAL A 217 28.05 -16.27 -4.86
N SER A 218 27.03 -17.13 -4.89
CA SER A 218 27.17 -18.58 -4.64
C SER A 218 27.33 -19.36 -5.95
N THR A 219 26.71 -18.94 -7.04
CA THR A 219 26.80 -19.65 -8.31
C THR A 219 26.67 -18.70 -9.49
N VAL A 220 27.46 -18.95 -10.54
CA VAL A 220 27.25 -18.37 -11.88
C VAL A 220 27.19 -19.52 -12.88
N ALA A 221 26.22 -19.49 -13.81
CA ALA A 221 26.16 -20.42 -14.93
C ALA A 221 25.80 -19.71 -16.23
N ILE A 222 26.35 -20.15 -17.35
CA ILE A 222 26.07 -19.58 -18.68
C ILE A 222 25.69 -20.69 -19.67
N TYR A 223 24.65 -20.40 -20.46
CA TYR A 223 24.07 -21.30 -21.45
C TYR A 223 24.21 -20.71 -22.85
N ASP A 224 24.53 -21.56 -23.84
CA ASP A 224 24.65 -21.22 -25.27
C ASP A 224 23.30 -21.10 -26.00
N ARG A 225 22.21 -21.03 -25.22
CA ARG A 225 20.85 -20.90 -25.69
C ARG A 225 20.00 -20.04 -24.75
N PRO A 226 18.87 -19.50 -25.23
CA PRO A 226 17.86 -18.92 -24.36
C PRO A 226 17.15 -20.05 -23.60
N LEU A 227 17.11 -19.97 -22.27
CA LEU A 227 16.32 -20.85 -21.43
C LEU A 227 14.84 -20.47 -21.54
N THR A 228 13.98 -21.47 -21.65
CA THR A 228 12.53 -21.29 -21.66
C THR A 228 12.00 -21.07 -20.23
N ALA A 229 10.77 -20.57 -20.09
CA ALA A 229 10.13 -20.46 -18.78
C ALA A 229 10.06 -21.81 -18.03
N SER A 230 9.88 -22.92 -18.76
CA SER A 230 9.90 -24.27 -18.16
C SER A 230 11.29 -24.66 -17.68
N ASP A 231 12.33 -24.39 -18.49
CA ASP A 231 13.71 -24.65 -18.07
C ASP A 231 14.04 -23.90 -16.77
N VAL A 232 13.64 -22.62 -16.70
CA VAL A 232 13.92 -21.76 -15.55
C VAL A 232 13.12 -22.19 -14.31
N ALA A 233 11.86 -22.60 -14.47
CA ALA A 233 11.07 -23.17 -13.38
C ALA A 233 11.71 -24.46 -12.82
N ASP A 234 12.25 -25.31 -13.69
CA ASP A 234 12.95 -26.55 -13.29
C ASP A 234 14.28 -26.29 -12.57
N LEU A 235 14.91 -25.13 -12.79
CA LEU A 235 16.12 -24.72 -12.07
C LEU A 235 15.82 -24.30 -10.62
N LYS A 236 14.58 -23.94 -10.29
CA LYS A 236 14.14 -23.48 -8.96
C LYS A 236 14.99 -22.31 -8.44
N GLY A 237 15.11 -22.13 -7.11
CA GLY A 237 15.97 -21.12 -6.50
C GLY A 237 17.39 -21.59 -6.18
N PRO A 238 18.15 -20.79 -5.42
CA PRO A 238 19.49 -21.16 -4.97
C PRO A 238 19.50 -22.54 -4.27
N LEU A 239 20.52 -23.37 -4.53
CA LEU A 239 20.63 -24.79 -4.12
C LEU A 239 19.55 -25.76 -4.66
N GLY A 240 18.76 -25.38 -5.66
CA GLY A 240 17.66 -26.23 -6.15
C GLY A 240 16.55 -26.40 -5.11
N MET A 241 16.53 -25.54 -4.10
CA MET A 241 15.38 -25.37 -3.24
C MET A 241 14.23 -24.92 -4.14
N ASP A 242 13.05 -25.54 -4.01
CA ASP A 242 11.86 -24.73 -4.20
C ASP A 242 12.05 -23.61 -3.19
N VAL A 243 12.41 -22.43 -3.65
CA VAL A 243 12.25 -21.23 -2.86
C VAL A 243 10.74 -20.92 -2.85
N ASP A 244 9.97 -21.88 -2.34
CA ASP A 244 9.08 -21.59 -1.22
C ASP A 244 9.97 -21.01 -0.10
N GLN A 245 10.49 -19.80 -0.31
CA GLN A 245 10.37 -18.86 0.78
C GLN A 245 8.87 -18.79 0.97
N GLN A 246 8.39 -19.36 2.08
CA GLN A 246 7.07 -19.05 2.61
C GLN A 246 6.81 -17.57 2.31
N PRO A 247 5.77 -17.25 1.53
CA PRO A 247 5.54 -15.89 1.11
C PRO A 247 5.66 -14.94 2.29
N THR A 248 6.61 -14.03 2.20
CA THR A 248 6.89 -13.11 3.29
C THR A 248 5.76 -12.11 3.41
N VAL A 249 5.40 -11.76 4.64
CA VAL A 249 4.42 -10.70 4.90
C VAL A 249 5.03 -9.34 4.55
N LEU A 250 4.57 -8.76 3.44
CA LEU A 250 5.00 -7.44 2.96
C LEU A 250 4.24 -6.31 3.66
N THR A 251 2.94 -6.53 3.87
CA THR A 251 2.05 -5.63 4.60
C THR A 251 1.28 -6.45 5.62
N LYS A 252 1.41 -6.08 6.90
CA LYS A 252 0.71 -6.75 8.02
C LYS A 252 -0.81 -6.56 7.92
N PRO A 253 -1.61 -7.39 8.62
CA PRO A 253 -3.05 -7.28 8.60
C PRO A 253 -3.54 -5.90 9.00
N PHE A 254 -4.51 -5.40 8.24
CA PHE A 254 -5.19 -4.13 8.45
C PHE A 254 -6.69 -4.26 8.26
N LEU A 255 -7.44 -3.37 8.91
CA LEU A 255 -8.88 -3.41 9.05
C LEU A 255 -9.56 -2.49 8.04
N GLN A 256 -10.63 -2.96 7.43
CA GLN A 256 -11.43 -2.24 6.43
C GLN A 256 -12.92 -2.56 6.63
N SER A 257 -13.81 -1.70 6.15
CA SER A 257 -15.26 -1.95 6.07
C SER A 257 -15.89 -2.52 7.34
N VAL A 258 -15.69 -1.85 8.48
CA VAL A 258 -16.39 -2.20 9.72
C VAL A 258 -17.90 -1.99 9.53
N LYS A 259 -18.70 -2.98 9.93
CA LYS A 259 -20.16 -3.03 9.81
C LYS A 259 -20.77 -3.51 11.12
N GLU A 260 -22.09 -3.43 11.24
CA GLU A 260 -22.82 -3.96 12.40
C GLU A 260 -22.58 -5.46 12.59
N ASP A 261 -22.50 -6.22 11.49
CA ASP A 261 -22.42 -7.68 11.52
C ASP A 261 -21.11 -8.23 10.94
N GLY A 262 -20.10 -7.39 10.69
CA GLY A 262 -18.90 -7.84 10.00
C GLY A 262 -17.76 -6.84 9.88
N ILE A 263 -16.65 -7.32 9.32
CA ILE A 263 -15.46 -6.54 8.99
C ILE A 263 -14.67 -7.22 7.87
N THR A 264 -13.82 -6.46 7.19
CA THR A 264 -12.85 -6.99 6.22
C THR A 264 -11.43 -6.87 6.78
N VAL A 265 -10.68 -7.98 6.78
CA VAL A 265 -9.25 -8.02 7.11
C VAL A 265 -8.43 -8.21 5.83
N MET A 266 -7.44 -7.34 5.60
CA MET A 266 -6.59 -7.38 4.42
C MET A 266 -5.11 -7.42 4.78
N TRP A 267 -4.28 -8.02 3.93
CA TRP A 267 -2.81 -8.05 4.07
C TRP A 267 -2.14 -8.32 2.71
N GLU A 268 -0.81 -8.30 2.67
CA GLU A 268 -0.05 -8.54 1.43
C GLU A 268 1.10 -9.51 1.65
N LEU A 269 1.26 -10.49 0.75
CA LEU A 269 2.37 -11.43 0.75
C LEU A 269 3.19 -11.33 -0.55
N SER A 270 4.47 -11.69 -0.47
CA SER A 270 5.38 -11.74 -1.63
C SER A 270 5.07 -12.86 -2.64
N GLY A 271 4.08 -13.71 -2.37
CA GLY A 271 3.73 -14.90 -3.16
C GLY A 271 2.38 -15.49 -2.75
N GLN A 272 1.91 -16.50 -3.48
CA GLN A 272 0.68 -17.22 -3.14
C GLN A 272 0.92 -18.22 -2.01
N ALA A 273 0.04 -18.22 -1.02
CA ALA A 273 0.04 -19.15 0.10
C ALA A 273 -1.40 -19.49 0.49
N ASP A 274 -1.55 -20.64 1.15
CA ASP A 274 -2.76 -20.93 1.92
C ASP A 274 -2.94 -19.86 3.00
N CYS A 275 -4.18 -19.53 3.31
CA CYS A 275 -4.45 -18.50 4.30
C CYS A 275 -5.75 -18.76 5.07
N SER A 276 -5.82 -18.22 6.29
CA SER A 276 -7.04 -18.21 7.10
C SER A 276 -7.00 -17.08 8.13
N VAL A 277 -8.18 -16.68 8.61
CA VAL A 277 -8.32 -15.76 9.73
C VAL A 277 -9.11 -16.44 10.84
N ASP A 278 -8.43 -16.82 11.92
CA ASP A 278 -9.11 -17.31 13.12
C ASP A 278 -9.65 -16.11 13.90
N TYR A 279 -10.90 -16.18 14.37
CA TYR A 279 -11.53 -15.08 15.11
C TYR A 279 -12.51 -15.56 16.20
N GLY A 280 -12.74 -14.73 17.22
CA GLY A 280 -13.68 -15.01 18.33
C GLY A 280 -13.72 -13.95 19.40
N LEU A 281 -14.51 -14.18 20.46
CA LEU A 281 -14.66 -13.24 21.59
C LEU A 281 -13.45 -13.19 22.52
N ASP A 282 -12.53 -14.15 22.40
CA ASP A 282 -11.27 -14.19 23.12
C ASP A 282 -10.20 -14.89 22.27
N THR A 283 -8.96 -14.93 22.77
CA THR A 283 -7.80 -15.57 22.10
C THR A 283 -7.91 -17.09 21.86
N SER A 284 -9.02 -17.73 22.24
CA SER A 284 -9.35 -19.10 21.79
C SER A 284 -9.99 -19.14 20.42
N TYR A 285 -10.45 -17.98 19.92
CA TYR A 285 -11.09 -17.73 18.62
C TYR A 285 -12.36 -18.58 18.39
N GLY A 286 -12.20 -19.87 18.12
CA GLY A 286 -13.30 -20.82 17.94
C GLY A 286 -14.00 -20.75 16.59
N ASN A 287 -13.76 -19.70 15.78
CA ASN A 287 -14.20 -19.57 14.40
C ASN A 287 -13.02 -19.30 13.47
N SER A 288 -13.22 -19.56 12.17
CA SER A 288 -12.22 -19.32 11.14
C SER A 288 -12.89 -18.87 9.84
N ALA A 289 -12.34 -17.83 9.22
CA ALA A 289 -12.79 -17.28 7.94
C ALA A 289 -11.79 -17.65 6.83
N VAL A 290 -12.32 -17.94 5.65
CA VAL A 290 -11.53 -18.16 4.44
C VAL A 290 -11.17 -16.81 3.82
N CYS A 291 -9.97 -16.72 3.26
CA CYS A 291 -9.53 -15.57 2.49
C CYS A 291 -9.44 -15.86 1.00
N SER A 292 -9.59 -14.80 0.22
CA SER A 292 -9.26 -14.74 -1.18
C SER A 292 -7.97 -13.95 -1.37
N ASN A 293 -7.36 -14.07 -2.55
CA ASN A 293 -6.29 -13.19 -2.97
C ASN A 293 -6.44 -12.77 -4.43
N GLU A 294 -5.80 -11.66 -4.76
CA GLU A 294 -5.58 -11.22 -6.12
C GLU A 294 -4.14 -10.69 -6.29
N THR A 295 -3.66 -10.63 -7.52
CA THR A 295 -2.35 -10.04 -7.79
C THR A 295 -2.36 -8.53 -7.59
N SER A 296 -1.35 -8.01 -6.91
CA SER A 296 -1.11 -6.57 -6.85
C SER A 296 -0.84 -5.99 -8.25
N GLY A 297 -0.31 -6.80 -9.17
CA GLY A 297 0.23 -6.34 -10.46
C GLY A 297 1.69 -5.88 -10.38
N ALA A 298 2.31 -6.04 -9.22
CA ALA A 298 3.72 -5.78 -8.97
C ALA A 298 4.35 -6.97 -8.25
N GLY A 299 4.06 -8.21 -8.71
CA GLY A 299 4.64 -9.47 -8.24
C GLY A 299 4.34 -9.89 -6.78
N SER A 300 3.40 -9.24 -6.11
CA SER A 300 2.87 -9.63 -4.80
C SER A 300 1.38 -9.99 -4.90
N TYR A 301 0.83 -10.51 -3.79
CA TYR A 301 -0.57 -10.91 -3.69
C TYR A 301 -1.23 -10.22 -2.50
N ILE A 302 -2.36 -9.58 -2.78
CA ILE A 302 -3.20 -8.90 -1.81
C ILE A 302 -4.25 -9.89 -1.37
N TYR A 303 -4.37 -10.09 -0.06
CA TYR A 303 -5.31 -11.03 0.54
C TYR A 303 -6.42 -10.29 1.25
N LYS A 304 -7.58 -10.93 1.30
CA LYS A 304 -8.80 -10.40 1.90
C LYS A 304 -9.58 -11.51 2.57
N ALA A 305 -10.01 -11.30 3.81
CA ALA A 305 -10.99 -12.13 4.51
C ALA A 305 -12.18 -11.26 4.92
N GLU A 306 -13.37 -11.59 4.45
CA GLU A 306 -14.63 -10.99 4.89
C GLU A 306 -15.19 -11.83 6.03
N ILE A 307 -15.34 -11.22 7.20
CA ILE A 307 -15.90 -11.86 8.40
C ILE A 307 -17.31 -11.28 8.59
N GLY A 308 -18.33 -12.14 8.62
CA GLY A 308 -19.73 -11.73 8.75
C GLY A 308 -20.49 -12.56 9.78
N GLY A 309 -21.74 -12.16 10.05
CA GLY A 309 -22.59 -12.82 11.05
C GLY A 309 -22.14 -12.58 12.49
N LEU A 310 -21.48 -11.45 12.74
CA LEU A 310 -21.01 -11.04 14.05
C LEU A 310 -22.11 -10.33 14.83
N GLU A 311 -21.99 -10.33 16.16
CA GLU A 311 -22.78 -9.44 17.02
C GLU A 311 -22.27 -8.00 16.88
N ALA A 312 -23.20 -7.04 16.82
CA ALA A 312 -22.91 -5.60 16.79
C ALA A 312 -22.32 -5.11 18.11
N ASP A 313 -21.63 -3.97 18.07
CA ASP A 313 -20.97 -3.34 19.23
C ASP A 313 -20.16 -4.33 20.09
N THR A 314 -19.42 -5.22 19.43
CA THR A 314 -18.73 -6.34 20.09
C THR A 314 -17.28 -6.41 19.64
N THR A 315 -16.37 -6.45 20.61
CA THR A 315 -14.95 -6.64 20.35
C THR A 315 -14.63 -8.12 20.09
N TYR A 316 -13.96 -8.39 18.97
CA TYR A 316 -13.45 -9.69 18.59
C TYR A 316 -11.92 -9.69 18.56
N HIS A 317 -11.33 -10.80 18.99
CA HIS A 317 -9.95 -11.17 18.73
C HIS A 317 -9.84 -11.87 17.38
N PHE A 318 -8.77 -11.62 16.65
CA PHE A 318 -8.44 -12.34 15.42
C PHE A 318 -6.93 -12.50 15.25
N ARG A 319 -6.55 -13.48 14.44
CA ARG A 319 -5.17 -13.63 13.93
C ARG A 319 -5.18 -14.16 12.51
N VAL A 320 -4.19 -13.76 11.73
CA VAL A 320 -4.01 -14.21 10.34
C VAL A 320 -2.97 -15.32 10.29
N THR A 321 -3.29 -16.40 9.58
CA THR A 321 -2.30 -17.39 9.14
C THR A 321 -2.03 -17.16 7.66
N ALA A 322 -0.77 -16.88 7.32
CA ALA A 322 -0.26 -16.61 5.98
C ALA A 322 0.81 -17.66 5.64
N GLY A 323 0.41 -18.69 4.88
CA GLY A 323 1.23 -19.87 4.67
C GLY A 323 1.48 -20.61 5.97
N GLU A 324 2.76 -20.80 6.31
CA GLU A 324 3.18 -21.40 7.59
C GLU A 324 3.35 -20.37 8.72
N GLU A 325 3.26 -19.06 8.45
CA GLU A 325 3.38 -18.01 9.46
C GLU A 325 2.01 -17.70 10.08
N THR A 326 1.90 -17.83 11.40
CA THR A 326 0.76 -17.30 12.16
C THR A 326 1.16 -15.98 12.81
N LEU A 327 0.45 -14.92 12.48
CA LEU A 327 0.69 -13.58 12.99
C LEU A 327 0.09 -13.37 14.39
N GLU A 328 0.54 -12.29 15.03
CA GLU A 328 0.11 -11.90 16.37
C GLU A 328 -1.40 -11.65 16.47
N ASP A 329 -1.93 -11.83 17.68
CA ASP A 329 -3.32 -11.50 18.01
C ASP A 329 -3.58 -10.00 17.86
N GLN A 330 -4.73 -9.67 17.25
CA GLN A 330 -5.25 -8.31 17.09
C GLN A 330 -6.73 -8.30 17.44
N THR A 331 -7.30 -7.10 17.60
CA THR A 331 -8.71 -6.92 17.91
C THR A 331 -9.39 -5.93 16.98
N PHE A 332 -10.69 -6.08 16.79
CA PHE A 332 -11.57 -5.07 16.19
C PHE A 332 -12.91 -5.04 16.93
N THR A 333 -13.67 -3.96 16.79
CA THR A 333 -15.03 -3.84 17.32
C THR A 333 -15.99 -3.60 16.16
N THR A 334 -17.08 -4.36 16.09
CA THR A 334 -18.16 -4.17 15.10
C THR A 334 -18.92 -2.87 15.36
N ALA A 335 -19.54 -2.32 14.31
CA ALA A 335 -20.34 -1.10 14.46
C ALA A 335 -21.57 -1.36 15.37
N PRO A 336 -22.07 -0.35 16.09
CA PRO A 336 -23.31 -0.45 16.85
C PRO A 336 -24.53 -0.40 15.93
N ILE A 337 -25.63 -0.99 16.38
CA ILE A 337 -26.95 -0.87 15.74
C ILE A 337 -27.62 0.43 16.21
N GLY A 338 -28.22 1.16 15.26
CA GLY A 338 -28.98 2.38 15.57
C GLY A 338 -28.08 3.52 16.06
N PHE A 339 -28.66 4.48 16.79
CA PHE A 339 -27.91 5.63 17.27
C PHE A 339 -27.03 5.28 18.47
N ALA A 340 -25.75 5.59 18.37
CA ALA A 340 -24.76 5.40 19.42
C ALA A 340 -23.69 6.49 19.35
N ASN A 341 -22.98 6.70 20.46
CA ASN A 341 -21.83 7.61 20.47
C ASN A 341 -20.66 6.95 19.77
N PHE A 342 -19.98 7.68 18.91
CA PHE A 342 -18.78 7.22 18.22
C PHE A 342 -17.90 8.41 17.81
N SER A 343 -16.69 8.12 17.38
CA SER A 343 -15.79 9.12 16.83
C SER A 343 -15.03 8.60 15.61
N PHE A 344 -14.72 9.49 14.68
CA PHE A 344 -13.93 9.14 13.50
C PHE A 344 -12.89 10.20 13.18
N GLY A 345 -11.78 9.76 12.58
CA GLY A 345 -10.71 10.63 12.11
C GLY A 345 -10.84 10.93 10.61
N VAL A 346 -10.60 12.18 10.21
CA VAL A 346 -10.62 12.60 8.81
C VAL A 346 -9.30 13.29 8.48
N TRP A 347 -8.68 12.89 7.38
CA TRP A 347 -7.43 13.50 6.91
C TRP A 347 -7.36 13.43 5.39
N SER A 348 -6.41 14.12 4.81
CA SER A 348 -6.14 14.02 3.38
C SER A 348 -4.67 14.26 3.09
N ASP A 349 -4.27 13.97 1.85
CA ASP A 349 -2.98 14.40 1.29
C ASP A 349 -1.81 13.91 2.16
N SER A 350 -1.75 12.59 2.39
CA SER A 350 -0.72 11.94 3.21
C SER A 350 0.48 11.40 2.39
N GLN A 351 0.47 11.67 1.08
CA GLN A 351 1.58 11.46 0.14
C GLN A 351 2.83 12.29 0.51
N GLY A 352 3.93 12.17 -0.23
CA GLY A 352 5.08 13.07 -0.03
C GLY A 352 6.01 12.79 1.13
N SER A 353 6.70 13.85 1.58
CA SER A 353 7.88 13.75 2.44
C SER A 353 7.74 14.39 3.81
N SER A 354 6.53 14.77 4.22
CA SER A 354 6.32 15.35 5.55
C SER A 354 6.72 14.36 6.65
N SER A 355 7.48 14.86 7.62
CA SER A 355 7.79 14.12 8.85
C SER A 355 6.59 13.99 9.78
N ALA A 356 5.53 14.79 9.59
CA ALA A 356 4.36 14.79 10.46
C ALA A 356 3.39 13.62 10.20
N THR A 357 3.36 13.07 8.98
CA THR A 357 2.37 12.05 8.60
C THR A 357 2.39 10.82 9.52
N ILE A 358 3.57 10.26 9.82
CA ILE A 358 3.66 9.06 10.67
C ILE A 358 3.18 9.33 12.10
N PRO A 359 3.69 10.36 12.82
CA PRO A 359 3.18 10.72 14.13
C PRO A 359 1.68 11.03 14.14
N MET A 360 1.15 11.62 13.07
CA MET A 360 -0.26 11.91 12.92
C MET A 360 -1.11 10.62 12.88
N MET A 361 -0.71 9.63 12.07
CA MET A 361 -1.38 8.32 12.02
C MET A 361 -1.30 7.58 13.35
N GLN A 362 -0.14 7.63 14.02
CA GLN A 362 0.04 7.02 15.34
C GLN A 362 -0.83 7.69 16.40
N HIS A 363 -0.94 9.02 16.36
CA HIS A 363 -1.79 9.76 17.29
C HIS A 363 -3.28 9.44 17.05
N MET A 364 -3.71 9.41 15.79
CA MET A 364 -5.08 9.02 15.45
C MET A 364 -5.40 7.61 15.95
N ALA A 365 -4.53 6.63 15.69
CA ALA A 365 -4.68 5.26 16.18
C ALA A 365 -4.78 5.17 17.70
N ALA A 366 -4.06 6.02 18.42
CA ALA A 366 -4.09 6.08 19.88
C ALA A 366 -5.24 6.93 20.46
N SER A 367 -5.98 7.64 19.61
CA SER A 367 -7.01 8.58 20.07
C SER A 367 -8.34 7.91 20.44
N GLY A 368 -8.50 6.63 20.12
CA GLY A 368 -9.74 5.89 20.37
C GLY A 368 -10.88 6.25 19.41
N VAL A 369 -10.55 6.67 18.19
CA VAL A 369 -11.54 6.75 17.09
C VAL A 369 -11.95 5.35 16.66
N ASP A 370 -13.22 5.20 16.29
CA ASP A 370 -13.82 3.94 15.88
C ASP A 370 -13.46 3.57 14.45
N PHE A 371 -13.29 4.59 13.58
CA PHE A 371 -12.78 4.43 12.22
C PHE A 371 -12.16 5.73 11.68
N GLY A 372 -11.58 5.66 10.48
CA GLY A 372 -11.05 6.81 9.76
C GLY A 372 -11.57 6.93 8.31
N VAL A 373 -11.63 8.15 7.78
CA VAL A 373 -12.01 8.43 6.39
C VAL A 373 -11.01 9.42 5.78
N ALA A 374 -10.30 9.00 4.73
CA ALA A 374 -9.36 9.85 4.03
C ALA A 374 -10.01 10.56 2.83
N CYS A 375 -9.68 11.83 2.58
CA CYS A 375 -10.10 12.59 1.40
C CYS A 375 -9.10 12.53 0.23
N GLY A 376 -8.39 11.41 0.09
CA GLY A 376 -7.59 11.10 -1.09
C GLY A 376 -6.15 11.60 -1.07
N ASP A 377 -5.46 11.31 -2.16
CA ASP A 377 -4.02 11.51 -2.38
C ASP A 377 -3.18 10.81 -1.30
N MET A 378 -3.28 9.48 -1.30
CA MET A 378 -2.61 8.62 -0.33
C MET A 378 -1.17 8.26 -0.77
N ALA A 379 -0.87 8.41 -2.06
CA ALA A 379 0.46 8.22 -2.62
C ALA A 379 0.73 9.21 -3.76
N GLU A 380 2.00 9.55 -4.00
CA GLU A 380 2.41 10.41 -5.14
C GLU A 380 2.00 9.86 -6.49
N ASN A 381 1.93 8.53 -6.61
CA ASN A 381 1.47 7.85 -7.79
C ASN A 381 0.80 6.53 -7.43
N GLY A 382 -0.54 6.53 -7.39
CA GLY A 382 -1.36 5.35 -7.08
C GLY A 382 -1.20 4.18 -8.07
N GLY A 383 -0.59 4.39 -9.24
CA GLY A 383 -0.27 3.34 -10.22
C GLY A 383 1.12 2.73 -10.08
N ASN A 384 1.95 3.21 -9.14
CA ASN A 384 3.32 2.73 -8.92
C ASN A 384 3.46 2.06 -7.54
N TYR A 385 3.78 0.76 -7.52
CA TYR A 385 3.90 0.00 -6.27
C TYR A 385 4.90 0.61 -5.28
N GLY A 386 6.06 1.10 -5.73
CA GLY A 386 7.04 1.73 -4.85
C GLY A 386 6.49 2.99 -4.15
N SER A 387 5.70 3.79 -4.86
CA SER A 387 5.00 4.96 -4.31
C SER A 387 3.90 4.53 -3.32
N VAL A 388 3.05 3.58 -3.70
CA VAL A 388 1.99 3.02 -2.83
C VAL A 388 2.58 2.44 -1.55
N LYS A 389 3.67 1.67 -1.66
CA LYS A 389 4.37 1.10 -0.51
C LYS A 389 4.90 2.18 0.41
N ALA A 390 5.65 3.15 -0.13
CA ALA A 390 6.37 4.15 0.66
C ALA A 390 5.46 5.17 1.36
N TYR A 391 4.34 5.56 0.73
CA TYR A 391 3.48 6.64 1.21
C TYR A 391 2.21 6.13 1.87
N PHE A 392 1.59 5.07 1.34
CA PHE A 392 0.33 4.54 1.87
C PHE A 392 0.55 3.36 2.81
N LEU A 393 1.16 2.26 2.33
CA LEU A 393 1.25 1.02 3.09
C LEU A 393 2.17 1.16 4.32
N ASP A 394 3.36 1.76 4.16
CA ASP A 394 4.34 1.88 5.24
C ASP A 394 4.09 3.03 6.23
N ARG A 395 3.04 3.85 5.99
CA ARG A 395 2.70 4.98 6.85
C ARG A 395 1.27 4.90 7.35
N VAL A 396 0.28 4.89 6.46
CA VAL A 396 -1.13 4.90 6.83
C VAL A 396 -1.57 3.51 7.26
N VAL A 397 -1.41 2.50 6.40
CA VAL A 397 -1.83 1.12 6.73
C VAL A 397 -1.07 0.60 7.95
N LYS A 398 0.25 0.79 7.97
CA LYS A 398 1.10 0.31 9.05
C LYS A 398 0.75 0.90 10.41
N TYR A 399 0.53 2.21 10.52
CA TYR A 399 0.38 2.89 11.82
C TYR A 399 -1.06 3.19 12.23
N LEU A 400 -2.01 3.28 11.27
CA LEU A 400 -3.43 3.45 11.54
C LEU A 400 -4.21 2.17 11.25
N GLY A 401 -4.13 1.66 10.02
CA GLY A 401 -4.94 0.55 9.54
C GLY A 401 -4.76 -0.77 10.31
N SER A 402 -3.61 -0.96 10.98
CA SER A 402 -3.35 -2.13 11.82
C SER A 402 -4.12 -2.15 13.15
N VAL A 403 -4.79 -1.05 13.51
CA VAL A 403 -5.52 -0.89 14.78
C VAL A 403 -6.91 -0.30 14.58
N VAL A 404 -7.07 0.65 13.64
CA VAL A 404 -8.32 1.37 13.37
C VAL A 404 -8.75 1.10 11.93
N PRO A 405 -9.99 0.64 11.69
CA PRO A 405 -10.51 0.49 10.33
C PRO A 405 -10.60 1.85 9.64
N PHE A 406 -10.30 1.89 8.35
CA PHE A 406 -10.40 3.15 7.60
C PHE A 406 -10.89 2.92 6.17
N THR A 407 -11.31 4.00 5.52
CA THR A 407 -11.69 4.03 4.11
C THR A 407 -11.20 5.31 3.42
N VAL A 408 -11.30 5.38 2.09
CA VAL A 408 -10.73 6.48 1.28
C VAL A 408 -11.72 6.98 0.22
N ALA A 409 -11.93 8.30 0.15
CA ALA A 409 -12.49 9.00 -1.00
C ALA A 409 -11.34 9.41 -1.94
N TRP A 410 -11.11 8.61 -2.98
CA TRP A 410 -9.88 8.67 -3.79
C TRP A 410 -9.61 10.01 -4.47
N GLY A 411 -8.34 10.44 -4.42
CA GLY A 411 -7.85 11.67 -5.01
C GLY A 411 -7.26 11.53 -6.41
N ASN A 412 -6.71 12.61 -6.95
CA ASN A 412 -6.22 12.60 -8.32
C ASN A 412 -4.89 11.84 -8.49
N HIS A 413 -4.01 11.84 -7.49
CA HIS A 413 -2.78 11.06 -7.53
C HIS A 413 -3.05 9.55 -7.39
N ASP A 414 -4.15 9.17 -6.74
CA ASP A 414 -4.55 7.77 -6.56
C ASP A 414 -5.08 7.13 -7.86
N ASN A 415 -5.51 7.97 -8.80
CA ASN A 415 -6.12 7.59 -10.07
C ASN A 415 -5.12 7.35 -11.22
N TYR A 416 -3.80 7.45 -10.96
CA TYR A 416 -2.78 7.25 -11.99
C TYR A 416 -2.61 5.79 -12.43
N GLY A 417 -2.28 5.61 -13.72
CA GLY A 417 -1.99 4.30 -14.30
C GLY A 417 -3.17 3.35 -14.22
N ASN A 418 -2.94 2.17 -13.61
CA ASN A 418 -3.98 1.18 -13.34
C ASN A 418 -4.67 1.37 -11.97
N ALA A 419 -4.41 2.50 -11.27
CA ALA A 419 -4.91 2.79 -9.93
C ALA A 419 -4.68 1.63 -8.94
N MET A 420 -3.48 1.03 -8.97
CA MET A 420 -3.10 -0.12 -8.14
C MET A 420 -3.41 0.07 -6.66
N ILE A 421 -3.24 1.28 -6.13
CA ILE A 421 -3.51 1.62 -4.73
C ILE A 421 -4.92 1.21 -4.29
N LYS A 422 -5.90 1.26 -5.20
CA LYS A 422 -7.31 0.98 -4.86
C LYS A 422 -7.58 -0.48 -4.53
N LYS A 423 -6.69 -1.40 -4.95
CA LYS A 423 -6.74 -2.82 -4.57
C LYS A 423 -6.40 -3.05 -3.09
N TYR A 424 -5.77 -2.09 -2.43
CA TYR A 424 -5.42 -2.17 -1.00
C TYR A 424 -6.53 -1.60 -0.10
N THR A 425 -7.76 -1.53 -0.61
CA THR A 425 -8.96 -1.19 0.16
C THR A 425 -10.10 -2.11 -0.26
N ASP A 426 -11.06 -2.32 0.63
CA ASP A 426 -12.24 -3.12 0.33
C ASP A 426 -13.23 -2.38 -0.61
N ALA A 427 -13.35 -1.06 -0.45
CA ALA A 427 -14.24 -0.23 -1.27
C ALA A 427 -13.86 -0.22 -2.76
N GLY A 428 -12.57 -0.34 -3.09
CA GLY A 428 -12.08 -0.39 -4.46
C GLY A 428 -12.30 0.93 -5.23
N PRO A 429 -12.38 0.89 -6.58
CA PRO A 429 -12.63 2.07 -7.40
C PRO A 429 -14.11 2.44 -7.48
N GLY A 430 -14.40 3.75 -7.53
CA GLY A 430 -15.75 4.28 -7.68
C GLY A 430 -16.27 5.00 -6.45
N ASN A 431 -17.43 5.64 -6.61
CA ASN A 431 -18.14 6.22 -5.47
C ASN A 431 -18.83 5.11 -4.67
N TYR A 432 -18.88 5.27 -3.35
CA TYR A 432 -19.55 4.34 -2.45
C TYR A 432 -20.04 5.09 -1.21
N SER A 433 -20.97 4.46 -0.49
CA SER A 433 -21.49 4.95 0.77
C SER A 433 -21.58 3.82 1.79
N PHE A 434 -21.67 4.18 3.06
CA PHE A 434 -21.89 3.26 4.16
C PHE A 434 -22.58 3.97 5.32
N ASP A 435 -23.22 3.19 6.18
CA ASP A 435 -23.87 3.68 7.39
C ASP A 435 -23.06 3.28 8.62
N TYR A 436 -23.01 4.16 9.61
CA TYR A 436 -22.44 3.88 10.91
C TYR A 436 -23.22 4.62 11.99
N ALA A 437 -23.72 3.88 12.99
CA ALA A 437 -24.48 4.43 14.11
C ALA A 437 -25.64 5.38 13.68
N GLY A 438 -26.34 5.03 12.60
CA GLY A 438 -27.43 5.81 12.01
C GLY A 438 -27.02 7.10 11.28
N CYS A 439 -25.72 7.34 11.09
CA CYS A 439 -25.20 8.38 10.20
C CYS A 439 -24.82 7.78 8.84
N HIS A 440 -24.93 8.57 7.78
CA HIS A 440 -24.64 8.16 6.40
C HIS A 440 -23.36 8.84 5.89
N PHE A 441 -22.45 8.06 5.31
CA PHE A 441 -21.14 8.49 4.86
C PHE A 441 -20.99 8.25 3.36
N ILE A 442 -20.74 9.32 2.60
CA ILE A 442 -20.62 9.26 1.13
C ILE A 442 -19.18 9.58 0.72
N CYS A 443 -18.49 8.63 0.11
CA CYS A 443 -17.14 8.79 -0.41
C CYS A 443 -17.17 8.93 -1.95
N ILE A 444 -16.76 10.09 -2.45
CA ILE A 444 -16.75 10.40 -3.89
C ILE A 444 -15.32 10.32 -4.42
N ASP A 445 -15.09 9.39 -5.35
CA ASP A 445 -13.82 9.21 -6.05
C ASP A 445 -13.63 10.31 -7.10
N ASP A 446 -12.46 10.96 -7.14
CA ASP A 446 -12.16 12.05 -8.08
C ASP A 446 -12.37 11.63 -9.55
N ALA A 447 -12.15 10.36 -9.90
CA ALA A 447 -12.40 9.85 -11.24
C ALA A 447 -13.91 9.74 -11.59
N TYR A 448 -14.78 9.70 -10.58
CA TYR A 448 -16.21 9.48 -10.70
C TYR A 448 -17.06 10.64 -10.15
N ARG A 449 -16.43 11.75 -9.76
CA ARG A 449 -17.10 12.96 -9.22
C ARG A 449 -18.14 13.61 -10.15
N SER A 450 -18.14 13.25 -11.44
CA SER A 450 -19.13 13.71 -12.42
C SER A 450 -20.38 12.80 -12.51
N ASN A 451 -20.43 11.72 -11.74
CA ASN A 451 -21.56 10.82 -11.66
C ASN A 451 -22.68 11.38 -10.75
N TYR A 452 -23.20 12.55 -11.10
CA TYR A 452 -24.15 13.30 -10.28
C TYR A 452 -25.43 12.51 -9.98
N SER A 453 -25.90 11.68 -10.92
CA SER A 453 -27.10 10.88 -10.70
C SER A 453 -26.92 9.80 -9.64
N TRP A 454 -25.73 9.19 -9.53
CA TRP A 454 -25.46 8.26 -8.44
C TRP A 454 -25.46 9.00 -7.10
N ILE A 455 -24.79 10.16 -7.05
CA ILE A 455 -24.66 10.96 -5.82
C ILE A 455 -26.03 11.46 -5.35
N GLU A 456 -26.86 11.95 -6.26
CA GLU A 456 -28.22 12.39 -5.92
C GLU A 456 -29.10 11.24 -5.42
N ASN A 457 -29.03 10.07 -6.05
CA ASN A 457 -29.82 8.90 -5.62
C ASN A 457 -29.40 8.42 -4.22
N ASP A 458 -28.11 8.48 -3.92
CA ASP A 458 -27.55 8.07 -2.63
C ASP A 458 -27.96 9.06 -1.51
N LEU A 459 -27.88 10.38 -1.78
CA LEU A 459 -28.42 11.41 -0.89
C LEU A 459 -29.93 11.24 -0.64
N GLN A 460 -30.71 10.93 -1.68
CA GLN A 460 -32.14 10.63 -1.55
C GLN A 460 -32.40 9.41 -0.68
N ALA A 461 -31.57 8.36 -0.79
CA ALA A 461 -31.66 7.17 0.04
C ALA A 461 -31.37 7.50 1.50
N ALA A 462 -30.28 8.24 1.78
CA ALA A 462 -29.95 8.68 3.13
C ALA A 462 -31.08 9.47 3.81
N VAL A 463 -31.71 10.39 3.08
CA VAL A 463 -32.88 11.14 3.57
C VAL A 463 -34.09 10.22 3.77
N ALA A 464 -34.33 9.28 2.86
CA ALA A 464 -35.45 8.34 2.98
C ALA A 464 -35.28 7.36 4.16
N ASP A 465 -34.03 7.00 4.48
CA ASP A 465 -33.67 6.13 5.60
C ASP A 465 -33.51 6.91 6.92
N ASN A 466 -33.83 8.21 6.93
CA ASN A 466 -33.78 9.09 8.09
C ASN A 466 -32.39 9.12 8.76
N ALA A 467 -31.35 9.20 7.94
CA ALA A 467 -29.98 9.34 8.42
C ALA A 467 -29.87 10.55 9.37
N ARG A 468 -29.27 10.33 10.53
CA ARG A 468 -29.11 11.35 11.57
C ARG A 468 -28.22 12.50 11.12
N TYR A 469 -27.09 12.15 10.52
CA TYR A 469 -26.19 13.07 9.84
C TYR A 469 -25.71 12.48 8.53
N ILE A 470 -25.49 13.34 7.54
CA ILE A 470 -24.93 12.98 6.24
C ILE A 470 -23.56 13.66 6.10
N PHE A 471 -22.51 12.85 6.06
CA PHE A 471 -21.13 13.29 5.87
C PHE A 471 -20.64 12.93 4.46
N VAL A 472 -20.09 13.91 3.75
CA VAL A 472 -19.55 13.71 2.41
C VAL A 472 -18.04 13.89 2.41
N PHE A 473 -17.33 13.00 1.73
CA PHE A 473 -15.88 13.01 1.59
C PHE A 473 -15.53 13.05 0.11
N VAL A 474 -14.83 14.11 -0.29
CA VAL A 474 -14.40 14.35 -1.67
C VAL A 474 -12.94 14.73 -1.68
N HIS A 475 -12.22 14.53 -2.78
CA HIS A 475 -10.84 15.00 -2.81
C HIS A 475 -10.75 16.52 -3.07
N ARG A 476 -11.38 17.00 -4.15
CA ARG A 476 -11.31 18.42 -4.54
C ARG A 476 -12.34 19.27 -3.79
N PRO A 477 -11.92 20.37 -3.15
CA PRO A 477 -12.84 21.22 -2.41
C PRO A 477 -13.74 22.02 -3.36
N PRO A 478 -15.03 22.21 -3.03
CA PRO A 478 -15.89 23.15 -3.76
C PRO A 478 -15.45 24.59 -3.54
N TYR A 479 -14.94 24.95 -2.36
CA TYR A 479 -14.49 26.31 -2.03
C TYR A 479 -13.08 26.23 -1.48
N CYS A 480 -12.20 27.11 -1.96
CA CYS A 480 -10.81 27.20 -1.52
C CYS A 480 -10.34 28.64 -1.71
N GLU A 481 -9.62 29.21 -0.75
CA GLU A 481 -9.17 30.60 -0.81
C GLU A 481 -7.75 30.72 -1.35
N ARG A 482 -6.88 29.79 -0.98
CA ARG A 482 -5.54 29.69 -1.56
C ARG A 482 -5.43 28.56 -2.53
N TRP A 483 -4.62 28.78 -3.58
CA TRP A 483 -4.30 27.79 -4.59
C TRP A 483 -5.57 27.23 -5.27
N ILE A 484 -5.91 27.82 -6.42
CA ILE A 484 -7.16 27.64 -7.17
C ILE A 484 -8.43 28.00 -6.36
N ASP A 485 -9.49 28.50 -6.99
CA ASP A 485 -10.71 28.94 -6.29
C ASP A 485 -11.67 27.77 -5.95
N GLY A 486 -11.14 26.55 -5.81
CA GLY A 486 -11.91 25.30 -5.71
C GLY A 486 -12.52 24.79 -7.03
N ASP A 487 -13.22 23.64 -7.01
CA ASP A 487 -13.85 23.05 -8.21
C ASP A 487 -15.18 23.74 -8.57
N SER A 488 -15.15 24.59 -9.61
CA SER A 488 -16.33 25.28 -10.14
C SER A 488 -17.46 24.36 -10.61
N ALA A 489 -17.15 23.17 -11.13
CA ALA A 489 -18.17 22.21 -11.54
C ALA A 489 -18.84 21.59 -10.32
N PHE A 490 -18.06 21.26 -9.29
CA PHE A 490 -18.59 20.83 -7.99
C PHE A 490 -19.59 21.86 -7.45
N ARG A 491 -19.18 23.14 -7.35
CA ARG A 491 -20.07 24.22 -6.89
C ARG A 491 -21.35 24.34 -7.69
N THR A 492 -21.29 24.07 -8.99
CA THR A 492 -22.45 24.20 -9.89
C THR A 492 -23.43 23.03 -9.76
N TYR A 493 -22.93 21.81 -9.54
CA TYR A 493 -23.74 20.59 -9.70
C TYR A 493 -23.97 19.82 -8.40
N LEU A 494 -23.03 19.84 -7.46
CA LEU A 494 -23.09 19.04 -6.25
C LEU A 494 -23.46 19.85 -5.01
N VAL A 495 -22.92 21.07 -4.86
CA VAL A 495 -23.31 21.95 -3.74
C VAL A 495 -24.83 22.14 -3.65
N PRO A 496 -25.58 22.41 -4.74
CA PRO A 496 -27.03 22.53 -4.64
C PRO A 496 -27.73 21.24 -4.17
N LEU A 497 -27.18 20.07 -4.50
CA LEU A 497 -27.71 18.79 -4.02
C LEU A 497 -27.42 18.62 -2.53
N PHE A 498 -26.22 19.00 -2.08
CA PHE A 498 -25.83 18.90 -0.67
C PHE A 498 -26.70 19.80 0.20
N GLU A 499 -26.95 21.03 -0.24
CA GLU A 499 -27.88 21.96 0.41
C GLU A 499 -29.33 21.43 0.36
N GLN A 500 -29.77 20.85 -0.76
CA GLN A 500 -31.12 20.34 -0.93
C GLN A 500 -31.43 19.12 -0.05
N TYR A 501 -30.47 18.21 0.09
CA TYR A 501 -30.64 16.94 0.82
C TYR A 501 -30.07 16.98 2.23
N GLY A 502 -29.63 18.15 2.72
CA GLY A 502 -29.27 18.34 4.12
C GLY A 502 -27.93 17.72 4.53
N VAL A 503 -26.92 17.75 3.66
CA VAL A 503 -25.55 17.33 4.04
C VAL A 503 -25.04 18.21 5.19
N ASP A 504 -24.52 17.58 6.24
CA ASP A 504 -24.08 18.28 7.44
C ASP A 504 -22.66 18.81 7.32
N ALA A 505 -21.75 17.96 6.82
CA ALA A 505 -20.37 18.36 6.55
C ALA A 505 -19.81 17.67 5.32
N CYS A 506 -19.09 18.44 4.51
CA CYS A 506 -18.30 18.01 3.37
C CYS A 506 -16.82 18.21 3.68
N PHE A 507 -16.06 17.12 3.73
CA PHE A 507 -14.63 17.10 3.98
C PHE A 507 -13.85 16.90 2.69
N SER A 508 -12.73 17.61 2.57
CA SER A 508 -11.91 17.62 1.36
C SER A 508 -10.41 17.77 1.64
N GLY A 509 -9.61 17.59 0.60
CA GLY A 509 -8.17 17.78 0.63
C GLY A 509 -7.71 18.60 -0.56
N HIS A 510 -6.73 18.07 -1.31
CA HIS A 510 -6.16 18.62 -2.53
C HIS A 510 -5.32 19.89 -2.31
N THR A 511 -5.85 20.84 -1.55
CA THR A 511 -5.12 22.02 -1.07
C THR A 511 -4.48 21.67 0.27
N HIS A 512 -3.16 21.83 0.38
CA HIS A 512 -2.42 21.31 1.51
C HIS A 512 -2.39 22.28 2.71
N GLU A 513 -3.57 22.48 3.30
CA GLU A 513 -3.79 23.26 4.51
C GLU A 513 -5.14 22.90 5.16
N TYR A 514 -5.42 23.52 6.29
CA TYR A 514 -6.71 23.43 6.96
C TYR A 514 -7.57 24.64 6.63
N GLU A 515 -8.69 24.47 5.90
CA GLU A 515 -9.72 25.49 5.75
C GLU A 515 -11.09 25.03 6.27
N ARG A 516 -11.95 25.97 6.72
CA ARG A 516 -13.38 25.65 6.95
C ARG A 516 -14.31 26.82 6.72
N GLY A 517 -15.55 26.51 6.39
CA GLY A 517 -16.65 27.45 6.28
C GLY A 517 -18.02 26.82 6.45
N PHE A 518 -19.06 27.66 6.53
CA PHE A 518 -20.45 27.23 6.67
C PHE A 518 -21.35 27.99 5.72
N SER A 519 -22.02 27.28 4.83
CA SER A 519 -22.93 27.89 3.84
C SER A 519 -24.20 27.06 3.71
N ASN A 520 -25.35 27.73 3.83
CA ASN A 520 -26.69 27.17 3.58
C ASN A 520 -26.93 25.81 4.28
N GLY A 521 -26.52 25.67 5.54
CA GLY A 521 -26.74 24.45 6.31
C GLY A 521 -25.62 23.42 6.25
N VAL A 522 -24.61 23.62 5.39
CA VAL A 522 -23.51 22.67 5.16
C VAL A 522 -22.19 23.24 5.65
N TYR A 523 -21.45 22.48 6.45
CA TYR A 523 -20.04 22.76 6.73
C TYR A 523 -19.14 22.27 5.59
N TYR A 524 -18.18 23.08 5.17
CA TYR A 524 -17.15 22.70 4.22
C TYR A 524 -15.80 22.77 4.92
N CYS A 525 -15.05 21.68 4.90
CA CYS A 525 -13.76 21.57 5.59
C CYS A 525 -12.70 21.00 4.64
N ILE A 526 -11.60 21.73 4.47
CA ILE A 526 -10.38 21.24 3.85
C ILE A 526 -9.47 20.74 4.99
N THR A 527 -8.97 19.52 4.88
CA THR A 527 -8.06 18.86 5.84
C THR A 527 -6.83 18.29 5.12
N GLY A 528 -6.24 19.09 4.22
CA GLY A 528 -5.10 18.69 3.39
C GLY A 528 -3.74 18.73 4.10
N GLY A 529 -3.69 18.97 5.41
CA GLY A 529 -2.45 19.01 6.19
C GLY A 529 -1.77 17.66 6.44
N GLY A 530 -2.06 16.60 5.68
CA GLY A 530 -1.41 15.29 5.85
C GLY A 530 0.04 15.24 5.38
N SER A 531 0.51 16.23 4.62
CA SER A 531 1.85 16.26 4.03
C SER A 531 2.52 17.65 4.07
N TRP A 532 3.31 18.02 3.06
CA TRP A 532 3.88 19.36 2.94
C TRP A 532 2.74 20.36 2.78
N LEU A 533 2.90 21.57 3.31
CA LEU A 533 1.85 22.59 3.29
C LEU A 533 2.08 23.61 2.17
N ASP A 534 1.00 24.18 1.63
CA ASP A 534 1.02 25.17 0.54
C ASP A 534 1.40 26.58 1.01
N HIS A 535 2.59 26.69 1.62
CA HIS A 535 3.11 27.97 2.12
C HIS A 535 3.51 28.91 0.98
N GLY A 536 3.06 30.17 1.05
CA GLY A 536 3.44 31.23 0.11
C GLY A 536 2.54 31.36 -1.13
N GLU A 537 1.52 30.52 -1.27
CA GLU A 537 0.51 30.65 -2.34
C GLU A 537 -0.38 31.88 -2.14
N PRO A 538 -0.71 32.64 -3.21
CA PRO A 538 -1.56 33.82 -3.14
C PRO A 538 -3.03 33.45 -2.95
N VAL A 539 -3.79 34.36 -2.35
CA VAL A 539 -5.26 34.29 -2.30
C VAL A 539 -5.80 34.42 -3.73
N VAL A 540 -6.57 33.42 -4.15
CA VAL A 540 -7.18 33.36 -5.49
C VAL A 540 -8.63 33.84 -5.45
N TYR A 541 -9.35 33.56 -4.36
CA TYR A 541 -10.71 34.03 -4.10
C TYR A 541 -10.95 34.16 -2.59
N ASP A 542 -11.79 35.10 -2.17
CA ASP A 542 -12.14 35.32 -0.75
C ASP A 542 -13.63 35.02 -0.58
N TRP A 543 -13.93 33.90 0.08
CA TRP A 543 -15.31 33.41 0.25
C TRP A 543 -15.83 33.90 1.60
N SER A 544 -16.87 34.74 1.60
CA SER A 544 -17.38 35.36 2.82
C SER A 544 -17.84 34.41 3.93
N HIS A 545 -17.99 33.12 3.63
CA HIS A 545 -18.42 32.07 4.54
C HIS A 545 -17.29 31.12 4.98
N MET A 546 -16.08 31.28 4.43
CA MET A 546 -14.86 30.59 4.85
C MET A 546 -14.15 31.43 5.91
N THR A 547 -13.60 30.80 6.94
CA THR A 547 -13.07 31.53 8.11
C THR A 547 -11.83 30.90 8.72
N VAL A 548 -11.50 29.67 8.32
CA VAL A 548 -10.24 29.04 8.70
C VAL A 548 -9.44 28.73 7.44
N GLY A 549 -8.13 28.90 7.53
CA GLY A 549 -7.16 28.59 6.48
C GLY A 549 -7.06 29.56 5.35
N GLY A 550 -6.09 29.32 4.49
CA GLY A 550 -5.91 30.11 3.29
C GLY A 550 -5.24 31.46 3.58
N ALA A 551 -6.06 32.42 3.98
CA ALA A 551 -5.69 33.82 4.08
C ALA A 551 -5.80 34.40 5.51
N HIS A 552 -6.50 33.70 6.41
CA HIS A 552 -6.93 34.25 7.69
C HIS A 552 -6.18 33.66 8.88
N ASP A 553 -5.72 34.53 9.78
CA ASP A 553 -5.12 34.12 11.06
C ASP A 553 -6.20 33.60 12.02
N LEU A 554 -5.93 32.45 12.64
CA LEU A 554 -6.78 31.92 13.71
C LEU A 554 -6.43 32.52 15.07
N ALA A 555 -7.45 32.64 15.92
CA ALA A 555 -7.31 33.10 17.30
C ALA A 555 -6.28 32.28 18.11
N SER A 556 -6.08 31.01 17.72
CA SER A 556 -5.16 30.04 18.36
C SER A 556 -3.74 30.06 17.77
N GLY A 557 -3.38 31.07 16.97
CA GLY A 557 -2.03 31.24 16.45
C GLY A 557 -1.66 30.22 15.35
N ILE A 558 -2.64 29.75 14.59
CA ILE A 558 -2.41 29.13 13.28
C ILE A 558 -2.50 30.25 12.25
N ASN A 559 -1.38 30.55 11.60
CA ASN A 559 -1.33 31.60 10.59
C ASN A 559 -1.80 31.03 9.24
N GLY A 560 -2.92 31.53 8.72
CA GLY A 560 -3.47 31.11 7.43
C GLY A 560 -3.79 29.62 7.32
N GLY A 561 -4.14 28.93 8.42
CA GLY A 561 -4.42 27.47 8.45
C GLY A 561 -3.25 26.55 8.12
N LEU A 562 -2.02 27.08 8.08
CA LEU A 562 -0.82 26.29 7.79
C LEU A 562 -0.38 25.49 9.02
N VAL A 563 -0.91 24.29 9.14
CA VAL A 563 -0.52 23.30 10.13
C VAL A 563 -0.60 21.91 9.50
N ASN A 564 0.05 20.92 10.10
CA ASN A 564 -0.21 19.53 9.75
C ASN A 564 -1.32 19.03 10.66
N GLU A 565 -2.35 18.36 10.14
CA GLU A 565 -3.50 17.97 10.95
C GLU A 565 -4.27 16.79 10.38
N TYR A 566 -5.01 16.17 11.28
CA TYR A 566 -6.26 15.51 10.94
C TYR A 566 -7.39 16.18 11.73
N VAL A 567 -8.63 15.94 11.35
CA VAL A 567 -9.84 16.39 12.07
C VAL A 567 -10.46 15.18 12.77
N ARG A 568 -10.68 15.28 14.07
CA ARG A 568 -11.47 14.30 14.83
C ARG A 568 -12.91 14.77 14.88
N ILE A 569 -13.84 13.88 14.58
CA ILE A 569 -15.27 14.14 14.73
C ILE A 569 -15.77 13.23 15.84
N ASP A 570 -16.37 13.82 16.86
CA ASP A 570 -17.08 13.12 17.92
C ASP A 570 -18.58 13.31 17.69
N VAL A 571 -19.32 12.21 17.58
CA VAL A 571 -20.78 12.18 17.44
C VAL A 571 -21.35 11.58 18.70
N ASP A 572 -22.26 12.29 19.35
CA ASP A 572 -22.97 11.85 20.55
C ASP A 572 -24.46 12.12 20.40
N GLU A 573 -25.28 11.81 21.40
CA GLU A 573 -26.74 12.05 21.39
C GLU A 573 -27.17 13.52 21.20
N TYR A 574 -26.25 14.50 21.28
CA TYR A 574 -26.55 15.93 21.20
C TYR A 574 -26.13 16.60 19.91
N GLY A 575 -25.28 15.95 19.12
CA GLY A 575 -24.64 16.64 18.01
C GLY A 575 -23.48 15.87 17.39
N PHE A 576 -22.76 16.59 16.53
CA PHE A 576 -21.36 16.28 16.27
C PHE A 576 -20.48 17.50 16.54
N THR A 577 -19.25 17.24 16.97
CA THR A 577 -18.19 18.24 17.09
C THR A 577 -16.98 17.78 16.30
N ALA A 578 -16.57 18.57 15.32
CA ALA A 578 -15.33 18.39 14.58
C ALA A 578 -14.24 19.27 15.19
N SER A 579 -13.11 18.66 15.54
CA SER A 579 -11.97 19.29 16.21
C SER A 579 -10.70 19.05 15.42
N ILE A 580 -9.93 20.11 15.15
CA ILE A 580 -8.60 19.94 14.57
C ILE A 580 -7.66 19.26 15.57
N VAL A 581 -6.83 18.35 15.08
CA VAL A 581 -5.72 17.74 15.82
C VAL A 581 -4.40 18.10 15.13
N PRO A 582 -3.72 19.17 15.58
CA PRO A 582 -2.59 19.74 14.86
C PRO A 582 -1.23 19.23 15.32
N PHE A 583 -0.27 19.30 14.40
CA PHE A 583 1.11 18.88 14.54
C PHE A 583 2.05 19.96 14.00
N TYR A 584 3.22 20.07 14.61
CA TYR A 584 4.33 20.78 13.99
C TYR A 584 4.85 19.98 12.79
N SER A 585 5.61 20.64 11.90
CA SER A 585 6.17 19.98 10.71
C SER A 585 7.13 18.83 11.03
N ASP A 586 7.72 18.82 12.23
CA ASP A 586 8.54 17.70 12.74
C ASP A 586 7.70 16.52 13.28
N GLY A 587 6.37 16.64 13.26
CA GLY A 587 5.42 15.65 13.75
C GLY A 587 5.15 15.68 15.24
N THR A 588 5.68 16.66 15.98
CA THR A 588 5.32 16.84 17.38
C THR A 588 3.87 17.33 17.48
N TYR A 589 3.04 16.63 18.26
CA TYR A 589 1.67 17.06 18.55
C TYR A 589 1.65 18.46 19.17
N ARG A 590 0.76 19.33 18.70
CA ARG A 590 0.64 20.73 19.11
C ARG A 590 -0.65 20.94 19.93
N PRO A 591 -0.65 20.64 21.24
CA PRO A 591 -1.81 20.85 22.09
C PRO A 591 -2.13 22.35 22.28
N GLY A 592 -3.40 22.67 22.55
CA GLY A 592 -3.87 24.03 22.84
C GLY A 592 -4.31 24.84 21.61
N ILE A 593 -4.48 24.18 20.47
CA ILE A 593 -5.29 24.70 19.37
C ILE A 593 -6.68 24.09 19.56
N ASP A 594 -7.58 24.88 20.13
CA ASP A 594 -8.98 24.49 20.38
C ASP A 594 -9.86 25.06 19.25
N GLU A 595 -9.65 24.60 18.02
CA GLU A 595 -10.42 25.02 16.86
C GLU A 595 -11.42 23.92 16.49
N THR A 596 -12.71 24.27 16.58
CA THR A 596 -13.81 23.33 16.37
C THR A 596 -14.94 23.95 15.55
N PHE A 597 -15.76 23.08 14.96
CA PHE A 597 -17.10 23.42 14.51
C PHE A 597 -18.05 22.30 14.90
N SER A 598 -19.29 22.64 15.20
CA SER A 598 -20.28 21.67 15.67
C SER A 598 -21.65 21.96 15.09
N LYS A 599 -22.48 20.92 15.08
CA LYS A 599 -23.92 21.02 14.84
C LYS A 599 -24.62 20.34 16.01
N THR A 600 -25.61 21.02 16.58
CA THR A 600 -26.50 20.41 17.58
C THR A 600 -27.57 19.59 16.85
N ASP A 601 -28.01 18.50 17.46
CA ASP A 601 -29.01 17.60 16.90
C ASP A 601 -30.31 18.33 16.54
N PRO A 602 -30.75 18.28 15.26
CA PRO A 602 -32.05 18.81 14.86
C PRO A 602 -33.23 18.09 15.54
N LEU A 603 -33.05 16.88 16.07
CA LEU A 603 -34.08 16.18 16.86
C LEU A 603 -34.37 16.89 18.19
N ALA A 604 -33.40 17.60 18.76
CA ALA A 604 -33.61 18.32 20.01
C ALA A 604 -34.07 19.77 19.82
N ASP A 605 -33.80 20.35 18.64
CA ASP A 605 -34.33 21.65 18.17
C ASP A 605 -35.69 21.43 17.50
N ILE A 606 -36.65 20.95 18.28
CA ILE A 606 -38.00 20.63 17.81
C ILE A 606 -38.77 21.84 17.30
N ASN A 607 -38.28 23.05 17.60
CA ASN A 607 -38.87 24.25 17.08
C ASN A 607 -38.23 24.80 15.78
N ASP A 608 -37.08 24.24 15.38
CA ASP A 608 -36.27 24.56 14.20
C ASP A 608 -35.81 26.04 14.19
N ASP A 609 -35.45 26.57 15.37
CA ASP A 609 -34.96 27.94 15.54
C ASP A 609 -33.42 28.08 15.58
N GLY A 610 -32.73 26.94 15.51
CA GLY A 610 -31.27 26.83 15.50
C GLY A 610 -30.65 26.74 16.88
N SER A 611 -31.45 26.59 17.94
CA SER A 611 -30.99 26.44 19.32
C SER A 611 -31.83 25.42 20.08
N VAL A 612 -31.26 24.77 21.10
CA VAL A 612 -32.04 23.88 21.97
C VAL A 612 -32.23 24.58 23.30
N ASP A 613 -33.41 25.12 23.53
CA ASP A 613 -33.69 25.93 24.72
C ASP A 613 -35.06 25.65 25.38
N LEU A 614 -35.50 26.56 26.23
CA LEU A 614 -36.78 26.43 26.94
C LEU A 614 -38.00 26.42 26.01
N SER A 615 -37.85 26.90 24.78
CA SER A 615 -38.90 26.93 23.76
C SER A 615 -39.12 25.55 23.14
N ASP A 616 -38.08 24.74 22.98
CA ASP A 616 -38.17 23.31 22.62
C ASP A 616 -38.85 22.53 23.73
N MET A 617 -38.40 22.72 24.97
CA MET A 617 -39.07 22.16 26.16
C MET A 617 -40.55 22.52 26.24
N ALA A 618 -40.93 23.74 25.84
CA ALA A 618 -42.33 24.14 25.81
C ALA A 618 -43.10 23.38 24.73
N ARG A 619 -42.51 23.18 23.54
CA ARG A 619 -43.12 22.49 22.41
C ARG A 619 -43.27 20.98 22.65
N LEU A 620 -42.33 20.37 23.36
CA LEU A 620 -42.45 19.02 23.90
C LEU A 620 -43.61 18.93 24.91
N ALA A 621 -43.63 19.83 25.90
CA ALA A 621 -44.64 19.82 26.95
C ALA A 621 -46.07 20.02 26.43
N GLU A 622 -46.24 20.76 25.31
CA GLU A 622 -47.52 20.93 24.62
C GLU A 622 -48.08 19.63 24.02
N ASN A 623 -47.21 18.66 23.73
CA ASN A 623 -47.55 17.41 23.07
C ASN A 623 -47.37 16.16 23.97
N TRP A 624 -47.07 16.36 25.26
CA TRP A 624 -46.82 15.29 26.22
C TRP A 624 -47.95 14.26 26.29
N LEU A 625 -47.63 12.97 26.10
CA LEU A 625 -48.58 11.84 26.04
C LEU A 625 -49.63 11.95 24.92
N ALA A 626 -49.42 12.78 23.90
CA ALA A 626 -50.29 12.84 22.74
C ALA A 626 -50.09 11.59 21.85
N PRO A 627 -51.15 11.09 21.18
CA PRO A 627 -51.00 10.08 20.14
C PRO A 627 -50.22 10.66 18.94
N CYS A 628 -49.03 10.14 18.65
CA CYS A 628 -48.12 10.70 17.64
C CYS A 628 -48.44 10.29 16.21
N THR A 629 -49.60 10.75 15.71
CA THR A 629 -49.83 10.85 14.27
C THR A 629 -49.63 12.27 13.73
N ASP A 630 -49.52 13.29 14.60
CA ASP A 630 -49.37 14.71 14.26
C ASP A 630 -48.84 15.55 15.45
N CYS A 631 -47.78 15.08 16.13
CA CYS A 631 -47.27 15.71 17.35
C CYS A 631 -46.25 16.83 17.10
N ALA A 632 -46.31 17.48 15.93
CA ALA A 632 -45.52 18.66 15.58
C ALA A 632 -43.99 18.55 15.81
N GLY A 633 -43.46 17.33 15.69
CA GLY A 633 -42.04 16.99 15.90
C GLY A 633 -41.67 16.60 17.34
N ALA A 634 -42.61 16.65 18.29
CA ALA A 634 -42.32 16.43 19.71
C ALA A 634 -41.98 14.98 20.11
N ASP A 635 -42.26 14.00 19.24
CA ASP A 635 -41.71 12.64 19.34
C ASP A 635 -40.41 12.63 18.55
N VAL A 636 -39.33 12.86 19.29
CA VAL A 636 -37.98 13.11 18.76
C VAL A 636 -37.21 11.80 18.60
N ASN A 637 -37.64 10.72 19.25
CA ASN A 637 -37.05 9.39 19.11
C ASN A 637 -37.78 8.51 18.06
N GLY A 638 -38.95 8.94 17.57
CA GLY A 638 -39.72 8.29 16.52
C GLY A 638 -40.47 7.03 16.96
N ASP A 639 -40.83 6.91 18.24
CA ASP A 639 -41.46 5.71 18.82
C ASP A 639 -43.00 5.74 18.87
N ASP A 640 -43.61 6.71 18.19
CA ASP A 640 -45.05 7.01 18.17
C ASP A 640 -45.61 7.45 19.54
N SER A 641 -44.76 7.94 20.44
CA SER A 641 -45.14 8.49 21.74
C SER A 641 -44.33 9.74 22.11
N VAL A 642 -44.93 10.68 22.85
CA VAL A 642 -44.22 11.81 23.45
C VAL A 642 -44.09 11.57 24.94
N ASP A 643 -42.91 11.23 25.41
CA ASP A 643 -42.66 10.84 26.79
C ASP A 643 -41.28 11.21 27.37
N MET A 644 -40.88 10.51 28.43
CA MET A 644 -39.66 10.80 29.18
C MET A 644 -38.39 10.64 28.34
N ASP A 645 -38.43 9.78 27.32
CA ASP A 645 -37.29 9.52 26.47
C ASP A 645 -37.06 10.71 25.52
N ASP A 646 -38.13 11.33 25.02
CA ASP A 646 -38.06 12.60 24.27
C ASP A 646 -37.57 13.77 25.12
N LEU A 647 -38.08 13.86 26.36
CA LEU A 647 -37.62 14.86 27.33
C LEU A 647 -36.13 14.72 27.62
N ALA A 648 -35.62 13.48 27.71
CA ALA A 648 -34.21 13.24 27.97
C ALA A 648 -33.32 13.77 26.83
N ILE A 649 -33.72 13.54 25.57
CA ILE A 649 -33.01 14.01 24.37
C ILE A 649 -32.92 15.54 24.33
N ILE A 650 -34.05 16.24 24.53
CA ILE A 650 -34.07 17.71 24.47
C ILE A 650 -33.41 18.33 25.71
N ALA A 651 -33.66 17.79 26.92
CA ALA A 651 -33.09 18.34 28.15
C ALA A 651 -31.58 18.14 28.23
N GLY A 652 -31.06 17.01 27.74
CA GLY A 652 -29.63 16.81 27.64
C GLY A 652 -29.00 17.79 26.65
N SER A 653 -29.61 17.97 25.47
CA SER A 653 -29.14 18.94 24.46
C SER A 653 -29.11 20.38 25.00
N TRP A 654 -30.14 20.78 25.75
CA TRP A 654 -30.20 22.10 26.39
C TRP A 654 -29.12 22.29 27.47
N MET A 655 -28.79 21.24 28.24
CA MET A 655 -27.76 21.32 29.29
C MET A 655 -26.33 21.38 28.71
N TRP A 656 -26.08 20.80 27.54
CA TRP A 656 -24.76 20.85 26.88
C TRP A 656 -24.45 22.20 26.20
N GLN A 657 -25.47 22.98 25.85
CA GLN A 657 -25.30 24.31 25.27
C GLN A 657 -24.97 25.42 26.30
N GLN A 658 -25.11 25.16 27.60
CA GLN A 658 -24.79 26.12 28.69
C GLN A 658 -23.42 25.86 29.32
#